data_AF-A0ABD3SGS3-F1
#
_entry.id   AF-A0ABD3SGS3-F1
#
_cell.length_a   1.000
_cell.length_b   1.000
_cell.length_c   1.000
_cell.angle_alpha   90.00
_cell.angle_beta   90.00
_cell.angle_gamma   90.00
#
_symmetry.space_group_name_H-M   'P 1'
#
loop_
_entity.id
_entity.type
_entity.pdbx_description
1 polymer ?
#
loop_
_entity_poly.entity_id
_entity_poly.type
_entity_poly.pdbx_seq_one_letter_code
_entity_poly.pdbx_strand_id
1 'polypeptide(L)'
;MSYVVVFVVVVFFFSSIVIVVDAIAVVLVTIDDSSLDATDRSMFFSSATDGGGNYSKSMMITTTTETMSRRRTTAYYDVGGGDRDDEDDDGRRRRIRRRRGGGTSVRSSSGSSSRRRLRAMPVGKADDVVVVVPSTNGAVDDGAGGERRGEEENATVMVGGVRINALRRAKDVVSNADVPFLLQLPYADHDVLYDIMTECYGLTPRVYETIDELIRAREVNALDNDYVSYHDVEHNVAHQRDRGGRLFHFLATPYYREGVDLLTQMHRGRMIVMMSHPVYVAEGMYLSSRQPQRAFGGGRTMDAITPEAGGGYDVRDLVKHVNSTDYYDNYMTRMLANIPPDIEVTDEHFRDARMILENKFLIGMSYDLIETVKRRLGLYFGWRELPNKVGCESERIMGGSSSRRRHVIIEKSPEWRFIARRNRYDVKLYARAMAVFGDQKMRVPIHPIIRAEEKAIVEDAFFYPKGHMRDISEPREDTDLPFFWHIPKASGTTVKETLSECYGLIRTEMIRPPSSFDVIHNRKVLNVDLSTPDAVANARRNGLVDRELADVIVSQLGLEGSTIFTNRHMGRAFTILRHPVRLAVSLFYYRRIATWEPTYSPELNDITLREYVERDGYYDNWMVRMLANAKLGGLNDGHLDLARSILERKFVVGISDHMDESFRQFEMYFGWKEKKAGCVTFHLHSAPSNKNKYPDLEHGGEVWNVIADKNKYDMALYYYALELFGKQSEKMSRVEKAID
;
A
#
# COMPACT_ATOMS: atom_id res chain seq x y z
N MET A 1 -27.66 7.00 79.99
CA MET A 1 -28.83 6.24 79.50
C MET A 1 -29.51 7.14 78.46
N SER A 2 -29.48 6.89 77.14
CA SER A 2 -29.87 5.67 76.40
C SER A 2 -31.41 5.53 76.38
N TYR A 3 -32.15 5.50 75.27
CA TYR A 3 -31.81 5.44 73.83
C TYR A 3 -32.79 6.26 72.94
N VAL A 4 -32.25 6.84 71.87
CA VAL A 4 -32.73 6.90 70.47
C VAL A 4 -34.23 7.01 70.13
N VAL A 5 -34.55 8.05 69.35
CA VAL A 5 -35.81 8.24 68.60
C VAL A 5 -35.73 7.56 67.24
N VAL A 6 -36.83 6.93 66.82
CA VAL A 6 -36.98 6.24 65.52
C VAL A 6 -37.13 7.23 64.37
N PHE A 7 -36.38 7.02 63.28
CA PHE A 7 -36.75 7.49 61.95
C PHE A 7 -36.53 6.37 60.91
N VAL A 8 -37.49 6.22 60.00
CA VAL A 8 -37.51 5.16 58.99
C VAL A 8 -36.48 5.46 57.90
N VAL A 9 -35.58 4.52 57.66
CA VAL A 9 -34.64 4.53 56.52
C VAL A 9 -35.09 3.48 55.52
N VAL A 10 -35.20 3.86 54.24
CA VAL A 10 -35.48 2.94 53.13
C VAL A 10 -34.20 2.71 52.32
N VAL A 11 -33.64 1.51 52.46
CA VAL A 11 -32.64 0.85 51.61
C VAL A 11 -32.85 -0.66 51.82
N PHE A 12 -32.54 -1.61 50.93
CA PHE A 12 -31.80 -1.65 49.66
C PHE A 12 -32.49 -2.68 48.75
N PHE A 13 -32.15 -2.73 47.46
CA PHE A 13 -31.90 -4.02 46.79
C PHE A 13 -30.77 -3.87 45.75
N PHE A 14 -29.57 -4.27 46.17
CA PHE A 14 -28.43 -4.56 45.30
C PHE A 14 -27.61 -5.70 45.93
N SER A 15 -27.69 -6.89 45.35
CA SER A 15 -26.88 -8.10 45.55
C SER A 15 -27.43 -9.17 44.57
N SER A 16 -26.67 -10.10 44.00
CA SER A 16 -25.36 -10.60 44.42
C SER A 16 -24.41 -10.86 43.25
N ILE A 17 -23.12 -10.71 43.52
CA ILE A 17 -22.03 -11.36 42.78
C ILE A 17 -22.02 -12.85 43.16
N VAL A 18 -21.85 -13.74 42.20
CA VAL A 18 -21.45 -15.14 42.46
C VAL A 18 -20.06 -15.34 41.87
N ILE A 19 -19.13 -15.77 42.73
CA ILE A 19 -17.79 -16.17 42.33
C ILE A 19 -17.88 -17.63 41.86
N VAL A 20 -17.49 -17.90 40.62
CA VAL A 20 -17.11 -19.24 40.18
C VAL A 20 -15.61 -19.21 39.90
N VAL A 21 -14.86 -19.83 40.81
CA VAL A 21 -13.51 -20.30 40.53
C VAL A 21 -13.67 -21.68 39.94
N ASP A 22 -13.19 -21.91 38.71
CA ASP A 22 -12.99 -23.26 38.22
C ASP A 22 -11.81 -23.38 37.26
N ALA A 23 -11.29 -24.59 37.14
CA ALA A 23 -9.91 -24.87 36.72
C ALA A 23 -9.59 -24.50 35.26
N ILE A 24 -8.38 -23.95 35.04
CA ILE A 24 -7.73 -23.96 33.73
C ILE A 24 -7.28 -25.40 33.44
N ALA A 25 -8.12 -26.15 32.76
CA ALA A 25 -7.73 -27.40 32.12
C ALA A 25 -6.97 -27.09 30.83
N VAL A 26 -5.66 -27.35 30.82
CA VAL A 26 -4.82 -27.26 29.62
C VAL A 26 -5.16 -28.44 28.70
N VAL A 27 -6.06 -28.23 27.74
CA VAL A 27 -6.30 -29.17 26.65
C VAL A 27 -5.23 -28.94 25.58
N LEU A 28 -4.18 -29.77 25.61
CA LEU A 28 -3.27 -29.92 24.48
C LEU A 28 -4.03 -30.61 23.34
N VAL A 29 -4.44 -29.82 22.34
CA VAL A 29 -4.92 -30.37 21.07
C VAL A 29 -3.69 -30.75 20.23
N THR A 30 -3.29 -32.01 20.32
CA THR A 30 -2.44 -32.63 19.30
C THR A 30 -3.27 -32.81 18.04
N ILE A 31 -3.03 -31.97 17.03
CA ILE A 31 -3.54 -32.19 15.68
C ILE A 31 -2.67 -33.28 15.05
N ASP A 32 -3.25 -34.47 14.90
CA ASP A 32 -2.64 -35.60 14.20
C ASP A 32 -2.90 -35.44 12.70
N ASP A 33 -1.84 -35.19 11.93
CA ASP A 33 -1.89 -34.77 10.53
C ASP A 33 -1.80 -36.00 9.61
N SER A 34 -2.83 -36.86 9.66
CA SER A 34 -2.81 -38.18 9.02
C SER A 34 -4.18 -38.67 8.49
N SER A 35 -4.69 -38.10 7.39
CA SER A 35 -5.57 -38.81 6.42
C SER A 35 -5.96 -37.97 5.19
N LEU A 36 -5.06 -37.88 4.21
CA LEU A 36 -5.42 -37.56 2.83
C LEU A 36 -4.68 -38.49 1.87
N ASP A 37 -5.19 -39.70 1.68
CA ASP A 37 -4.97 -40.41 0.42
C ASP A 37 -6.07 -41.44 0.09
N ALA A 38 -6.14 -41.77 -1.20
CA ALA A 38 -6.96 -42.83 -1.82
C ALA A 38 -8.50 -42.75 -1.69
N THR A 39 -9.15 -42.28 -2.77
CA THR A 39 -10.06 -43.18 -3.52
C THR A 39 -10.25 -42.70 -4.96
N ASP A 40 -9.43 -43.24 -5.86
CA ASP A 40 -9.77 -43.34 -7.27
C ASP A 40 -10.71 -44.53 -7.47
N ARG A 41 -11.88 -44.32 -8.08
CA ARG A 41 -12.65 -45.39 -8.72
C ARG A 41 -13.66 -44.84 -9.73
N SER A 42 -13.37 -45.11 -10.99
CA SER A 42 -14.28 -45.10 -12.13
C SER A 42 -15.65 -45.74 -11.86
N MET A 43 -16.72 -45.17 -12.41
CA MET A 43 -17.86 -45.94 -12.91
C MET A 43 -18.53 -45.28 -14.11
N PHE A 44 -18.62 -46.03 -15.21
CA PHE A 44 -19.52 -45.75 -16.33
C PHE A 44 -20.97 -45.94 -15.90
N PHE A 45 -21.91 -45.16 -16.45
CA PHE A 45 -23.17 -45.72 -16.96
C PHE A 45 -23.72 -44.87 -18.11
N SER A 46 -24.39 -45.53 -19.06
CA SER A 46 -24.97 -44.94 -20.26
C SER A 46 -26.43 -45.38 -20.43
N SER A 47 -27.32 -44.42 -20.61
CA SER A 47 -28.63 -44.48 -21.32
C SER A 47 -29.29 -43.09 -21.17
N ALA A 48 -29.65 -42.33 -22.21
CA ALA A 48 -30.80 -42.54 -23.11
C ALA A 48 -32.11 -42.71 -22.30
N THR A 49 -33.21 -41.95 -22.46
CA THR A 49 -33.82 -41.17 -23.56
C THR A 49 -34.74 -40.05 -22.94
N ASP A 50 -35.35 -39.06 -23.61
CA ASP A 50 -35.35 -38.56 -25.01
C ASP A 50 -35.78 -37.06 -25.07
N GLY A 51 -35.84 -36.48 -26.29
CA GLY A 51 -36.53 -35.22 -26.61
C GLY A 51 -35.73 -33.92 -26.35
N GLY A 52 -35.59 -32.97 -27.28
CA GLY A 52 -36.18 -32.84 -28.61
C GLY A 52 -36.66 -31.39 -28.81
N GLY A 53 -35.81 -30.49 -29.33
CA GLY A 53 -36.13 -29.07 -29.46
C GLY A 53 -35.05 -28.25 -30.16
N ASN A 54 -35.09 -28.21 -31.49
CA ASN A 54 -34.16 -27.43 -32.30
C ASN A 54 -34.33 -25.91 -32.09
N TYR A 55 -33.21 -25.18 -31.97
CA TYR A 55 -33.01 -23.96 -32.77
C TYR A 55 -31.52 -23.76 -33.05
N SER A 56 -31.15 -23.88 -34.32
CA SER A 56 -29.78 -23.73 -34.80
C SER A 56 -29.52 -22.33 -35.35
N LYS A 57 -28.42 -21.70 -34.92
CA LYS A 57 -27.66 -20.82 -35.80
C LYS A 57 -26.18 -20.80 -35.43
N SER A 58 -25.37 -21.37 -36.32
CA SER A 58 -23.92 -21.32 -36.28
C SER A 58 -23.43 -19.91 -36.66
N MET A 59 -22.35 -19.44 -36.04
CA MET A 59 -21.45 -18.49 -36.69
C MET A 59 -19.99 -18.81 -36.32
N MET A 60 -19.11 -18.69 -37.31
CA MET A 60 -17.74 -19.22 -37.29
C MET A 60 -16.82 -18.43 -36.36
N ILE A 61 -15.99 -19.16 -35.59
CA ILE A 61 -14.75 -18.61 -35.04
C ILE A 61 -13.72 -18.60 -36.19
N THR A 62 -13.32 -17.41 -36.63
CA THR A 62 -12.26 -17.25 -37.63
C THR A 62 -11.04 -16.66 -36.94
N THR A 63 -9.97 -17.43 -36.82
CA THR A 63 -8.68 -16.97 -36.29
C THR A 63 -7.90 -16.24 -37.38
N THR A 64 -7.79 -14.92 -37.29
CA THR A 64 -6.85 -14.12 -38.10
C THR A 64 -5.88 -13.36 -37.22
N THR A 65 -4.63 -13.81 -37.23
CA THR A 65 -3.48 -13.08 -36.71
C THR A 65 -3.11 -11.94 -37.65
N GLU A 66 -3.27 -10.69 -37.22
CA GLU A 66 -2.67 -9.54 -37.92
C GLU A 66 -1.80 -8.68 -36.99
N THR A 67 -0.59 -8.42 -37.46
CA THR A 67 0.45 -7.60 -36.85
C THR A 67 0.20 -6.11 -37.08
N MET A 68 -0.31 -5.39 -36.08
CA MET A 68 -0.42 -3.93 -36.16
C MET A 68 0.89 -3.21 -35.84
N SER A 69 1.63 -2.85 -36.89
CA SER A 69 2.70 -1.84 -36.83
C SER A 69 2.11 -0.44 -36.64
N ARG A 70 2.31 0.18 -35.48
CA ARG A 70 1.91 1.59 -35.23
C ARG A 70 2.92 2.58 -35.81
N ARG A 71 2.65 3.08 -37.02
CA ARG A 71 3.04 4.42 -37.49
C ARG A 71 1.79 5.22 -37.79
N ARG A 72 1.66 6.42 -37.21
CA ARG A 72 1.17 7.69 -37.81
C ARG A 72 0.91 8.72 -36.71
N THR A 73 1.72 9.78 -36.65
CA THR A 73 1.55 11.11 -37.29
C THR A 73 0.43 11.94 -36.68
N THR A 74 0.84 13.09 -36.17
CA THR A 74 0.03 14.29 -35.95
C THR A 74 -0.81 14.65 -37.18
N ALA A 75 -2.05 15.04 -36.96
CA ALA A 75 -2.87 15.76 -37.92
C ALA A 75 -3.65 16.87 -37.20
N TYR A 76 -3.41 18.10 -37.62
CA TYR A 76 -4.32 19.23 -37.39
C TYR A 76 -5.71 18.88 -37.94
N TYR A 77 -6.77 19.39 -37.31
CA TYR A 77 -7.98 19.74 -38.06
C TYR A 77 -8.50 21.11 -37.63
N ASP A 78 -8.92 21.84 -38.65
CA ASP A 78 -9.31 23.25 -38.63
C ASP A 78 -10.84 23.40 -38.52
N VAL A 79 -11.28 24.64 -38.34
CA VAL A 79 -12.65 25.09 -38.07
C VAL A 79 -13.64 24.74 -39.18
N GLY A 80 -14.84 24.32 -38.81
CA GLY A 80 -16.02 24.23 -39.69
C GLY A 80 -17.30 24.44 -38.89
N GLY A 81 -18.02 25.53 -39.15
CA GLY A 81 -19.24 25.90 -38.43
C GLY A 81 -20.51 25.23 -38.96
N GLY A 82 -21.61 25.42 -38.23
CA GLY A 82 -22.95 25.00 -38.64
C GLY A 82 -23.99 25.46 -37.63
N ASP A 83 -24.84 26.41 -38.03
CA ASP A 83 -26.01 26.86 -37.27
C ASP A 83 -27.04 25.74 -37.13
N ARG A 84 -27.83 25.74 -36.03
CA ARG A 84 -29.29 25.99 -36.07
C ARG A 84 -30.02 25.73 -34.75
N ASP A 85 -30.90 26.69 -34.46
CA ASP A 85 -32.29 26.60 -34.01
C ASP A 85 -32.64 25.89 -32.67
N ASP A 86 -33.14 26.72 -31.75
CA ASP A 86 -34.41 26.60 -31.03
C ASP A 86 -34.92 25.23 -30.55
N GLU A 87 -35.18 25.14 -29.23
CA GLU A 87 -36.55 24.86 -28.76
C GLU A 87 -36.75 25.33 -27.30
N ASP A 88 -37.80 26.12 -27.08
CA ASP A 88 -38.32 26.46 -25.75
C ASP A 88 -39.02 25.23 -25.12
N ASP A 89 -38.94 25.08 -23.80
CA ASP A 89 -40.08 24.52 -23.05
C ASP A 89 -40.28 25.24 -21.72
N ASP A 90 -41.52 25.64 -21.46
CA ASP A 90 -41.94 26.50 -20.36
C ASP A 90 -42.87 25.76 -19.39
N GLY A 91 -42.74 26.12 -18.12
CA GLY A 91 -43.86 26.04 -17.20
C GLY A 91 -44.09 24.69 -16.52
N ARG A 92 -43.91 24.70 -15.19
CA ARG A 92 -45.08 24.51 -14.31
C ARG A 92 -44.93 25.16 -12.94
N ARG A 93 -45.47 26.38 -12.84
CA ARG A 93 -45.79 27.03 -11.56
C ARG A 93 -46.86 26.23 -10.80
N ARG A 94 -46.67 25.97 -9.51
CA ARG A 94 -47.78 25.83 -8.55
C ARG A 94 -47.60 26.76 -7.36
N ARG A 95 -48.47 27.78 -7.28
CA ARG A 95 -48.68 28.63 -6.09
C ARG A 95 -49.41 27.83 -5.02
N ILE A 96 -48.91 27.82 -3.77
CA ILE A 96 -49.77 27.70 -2.57
C ILE A 96 -49.38 28.79 -1.56
N ARG A 97 -50.37 29.17 -0.73
CA ARG A 97 -50.47 30.44 0.01
C ARG A 97 -49.56 30.56 1.25
N ARG A 98 -49.15 31.80 1.51
CA ARG A 98 -48.76 32.32 2.82
C ARG A 98 -49.79 31.96 3.91
N ARG A 99 -49.32 31.71 5.13
CA ARG A 99 -50.04 32.09 6.37
C ARG A 99 -49.09 32.88 7.28
N ARG A 100 -49.56 34.03 7.77
CA ARG A 100 -48.88 34.89 8.75
C ARG A 100 -49.36 34.55 10.15
N GLY A 101 -48.46 34.68 11.13
CA GLY A 101 -48.74 34.79 12.56
C GLY A 101 -47.41 34.67 13.33
N GLY A 102 -47.08 35.48 14.33
CA GLY A 102 -47.76 36.67 14.84
C GLY A 102 -47.71 36.76 16.37
N GLY A 103 -46.84 37.62 16.91
CA GLY A 103 -46.62 37.77 18.36
C GLY A 103 -45.74 36.68 18.97
N THR A 104 -45.11 36.87 20.13
CA THR A 104 -45.26 37.96 21.12
C THR A 104 -43.94 38.32 21.81
N SER A 105 -43.79 39.60 22.18
CA SER A 105 -42.75 40.10 23.08
C SER A 105 -43.01 39.68 24.52
N VAL A 106 -41.94 39.35 25.26
CA VAL A 106 -41.89 39.43 26.73
C VAL A 106 -40.62 40.20 27.13
N ARG A 107 -40.69 40.88 28.28
CA ARG A 107 -39.80 41.98 28.68
C ARG A 107 -39.03 41.59 29.94
N SER A 108 -37.74 41.98 30.00
CA SER A 108 -36.95 42.30 31.20
C SER A 108 -36.90 41.34 32.40
N SER A 109 -35.68 40.94 32.77
CA SER A 109 -35.23 41.10 34.17
C SER A 109 -33.71 41.30 34.25
N SER A 110 -33.30 42.29 35.04
CA SER A 110 -31.90 42.62 35.35
C SER A 110 -31.34 41.70 36.45
N GLY A 111 -30.09 41.26 36.31
CA GLY A 111 -29.38 40.51 37.36
C GLY A 111 -27.88 40.76 37.34
N SER A 112 -27.41 41.69 38.18
CA SER A 112 -25.98 41.85 38.47
C SER A 112 -25.59 41.00 39.68
N SER A 113 -24.41 40.36 39.66
CA SER A 113 -23.55 40.20 40.86
C SER A 113 -22.24 39.45 40.60
N SER A 114 -21.17 39.98 41.19
CA SER A 114 -20.02 39.27 41.77
C SER A 114 -19.07 38.41 40.93
N ARG A 115 -17.90 39.01 40.69
CA ARG A 115 -16.58 38.37 40.61
C ARG A 115 -16.41 37.24 41.65
N ARG A 116 -15.93 36.07 41.22
CA ARG A 116 -15.08 35.19 42.05
C ARG A 116 -13.82 34.80 41.29
N ARG A 117 -12.66 35.20 41.83
CA ARG A 117 -11.36 34.61 41.47
C ARG A 117 -11.35 33.16 41.95
N LEU A 118 -10.95 32.22 41.10
CA LEU A 118 -10.47 30.90 41.53
C LEU A 118 -9.00 30.74 41.15
N ARG A 119 -8.29 29.95 41.98
CA ARG A 119 -6.84 29.89 42.05
C ARG A 119 -6.28 28.92 41.01
N ALA A 120 -5.05 29.17 40.56
CA ALA A 120 -4.24 28.16 39.89
C ALA A 120 -3.98 26.98 40.84
N MET A 121 -3.95 25.76 40.29
CA MET A 121 -3.38 24.57 40.92
C MET A 121 -2.04 24.22 40.25
N PRO A 122 -1.10 23.59 40.97
CA PRO A 122 0.29 23.45 40.52
C PRO A 122 0.51 22.30 39.54
N VAL A 123 1.56 22.44 38.74
CA VAL A 123 2.10 21.39 37.87
C VAL A 123 2.76 20.30 38.73
N GLY A 124 2.30 19.06 38.62
CA GLY A 124 2.98 17.90 39.18
C GLY A 124 4.20 17.51 38.34
N LYS A 125 5.33 17.26 39.00
CA LYS A 125 6.50 16.63 38.36
C LYS A 125 6.23 15.14 38.17
N ALA A 126 6.76 14.56 37.09
CA ALA A 126 6.90 13.11 36.98
C ALA A 126 8.24 12.69 37.59
N ASP A 127 8.23 11.67 38.44
CA ASP A 127 9.44 11.05 38.99
C ASP A 127 9.88 9.88 38.10
N ASP A 128 11.18 9.75 37.88
CA ASP A 128 11.78 8.68 37.08
C ASP A 128 11.71 7.33 37.81
N VAL A 129 11.13 6.32 37.14
CA VAL A 129 11.12 4.93 37.64
C VAL A 129 12.35 4.19 37.12
N VAL A 130 13.38 4.12 37.96
CA VAL A 130 14.57 3.29 37.73
C VAL A 130 14.24 1.83 38.03
N VAL A 131 14.23 0.97 37.00
CA VAL A 131 14.05 -0.48 37.15
C VAL A 131 15.39 -1.12 37.52
N VAL A 132 15.50 -1.61 38.76
CA VAL A 132 16.65 -2.36 39.25
C VAL A 132 16.53 -3.83 38.84
N VAL A 133 17.53 -4.34 38.13
CA VAL A 133 17.68 -5.78 37.82
C VAL A 133 18.55 -6.44 38.89
N PRO A 134 18.12 -7.52 39.55
CA PRO A 134 18.93 -8.20 40.56
C PRO A 134 20.03 -9.05 39.91
N SER A 135 21.28 -8.79 40.29
CA SER A 135 22.43 -9.65 40.00
C SER A 135 22.53 -10.77 41.04
N THR A 136 22.60 -12.02 40.60
CA THR A 136 22.87 -13.19 41.45
C THR A 136 24.30 -13.66 41.28
N ASN A 137 25.21 -13.09 42.07
CA ASN A 137 26.53 -13.70 42.31
C ASN A 137 26.38 -14.82 43.34
N GLY A 138 26.72 -16.04 42.96
CA GLY A 138 26.89 -17.17 43.87
C GLY A 138 28.30 -17.72 43.73
N ALA A 139 29.10 -17.65 44.79
CA ALA A 139 30.45 -18.20 44.85
C ALA A 139 30.55 -19.13 46.07
N VAL A 140 30.93 -20.40 45.85
CA VAL A 140 31.34 -21.36 46.89
C VAL A 140 32.42 -22.28 46.32
N ASP A 141 33.66 -21.98 46.69
CA ASP A 141 34.64 -22.86 47.36
C ASP A 141 35.23 -24.14 46.69
N ASP A 142 36.42 -24.48 47.17
CA ASP A 142 37.40 -25.42 46.58
C ASP A 142 37.11 -26.92 46.82
N GLY A 143 37.60 -27.76 45.89
CA GLY A 143 37.61 -29.22 46.04
C GLY A 143 38.54 -29.92 45.03
N ALA A 144 39.61 -30.57 45.52
CA ALA A 144 40.72 -31.02 44.69
C ALA A 144 40.64 -32.50 44.22
N GLY A 145 41.19 -32.77 43.03
CA GLY A 145 41.84 -34.04 42.67
C GLY A 145 41.00 -35.05 41.88
N GLY A 146 41.46 -35.42 40.68
CA GLY A 146 40.86 -36.49 39.88
C GLY A 146 41.43 -36.65 38.47
N GLU A 147 42.32 -37.63 38.30
CA GLU A 147 42.73 -38.36 37.08
C GLU A 147 42.64 -37.73 35.67
N ARG A 148 43.78 -37.75 34.99
CA ARG A 148 43.88 -37.66 33.52
C ARG A 148 43.25 -38.91 32.87
N ARG A 149 42.25 -38.70 32.01
CA ARG A 149 41.99 -39.58 30.86
C ARG A 149 41.94 -38.73 29.60
N GLY A 150 42.52 -39.25 28.52
CA GLY A 150 42.51 -38.55 27.24
C GLY A 150 41.12 -38.61 26.63
N GLU A 151 40.59 -37.46 26.27
CA GLU A 151 39.51 -37.35 25.30
C GLU A 151 40.15 -37.26 23.91
N GLU A 152 39.98 -38.31 23.12
CA GLU A 152 40.25 -38.28 21.68
C GLU A 152 39.31 -37.27 20.99
N GLU A 153 39.78 -36.75 19.86
CA GLU A 153 39.08 -35.78 19.02
C GLU A 153 37.75 -36.33 18.45
N ASN A 154 36.70 -36.33 19.24
CA ASN A 154 35.36 -36.18 18.68
C ASN A 154 35.13 -34.69 18.40
N ALA A 155 35.71 -34.25 17.28
CA ALA A 155 35.27 -33.05 16.59
C ALA A 155 33.84 -33.28 16.09
N THR A 156 32.88 -33.11 16.99
CA THR A 156 31.45 -33.07 16.66
C THR A 156 31.31 -32.07 15.52
N VAL A 157 30.96 -32.56 14.34
CA VAL A 157 30.81 -31.71 13.16
C VAL A 157 29.72 -30.71 13.47
N MET A 158 30.13 -29.51 13.87
CA MET A 158 29.30 -28.33 13.91
C MET A 158 28.83 -28.10 12.48
N VAL A 159 27.69 -28.70 12.12
CA VAL A 159 26.97 -28.41 10.89
C VAL A 159 26.55 -26.96 11.02
N GLY A 160 27.45 -26.08 10.55
CA GLY A 160 27.48 -24.68 10.92
C GLY A 160 26.23 -23.99 10.42
N GLY A 161 25.25 -23.85 11.31
CA GLY A 161 24.04 -23.09 11.06
C GLY A 161 24.42 -21.71 10.58
N VAL A 162 23.88 -21.32 9.43
CA VAL A 162 24.04 -20.00 8.84
C VAL A 162 23.86 -18.94 9.93
N ARG A 163 24.68 -17.88 9.92
CA ARG A 163 24.54 -16.76 10.87
C ARG A 163 23.28 -15.92 10.57
N ILE A 164 22.11 -16.52 10.73
CA ILE A 164 20.77 -15.93 10.50
C ILE A 164 20.55 -14.64 11.31
N ASN A 165 21.30 -14.44 12.40
CA ASN A 165 21.32 -13.22 13.21
C ASN A 165 22.02 -12.03 12.53
N ALA A 166 22.91 -12.27 11.56
CA ALA A 166 23.52 -11.23 10.71
C ALA A 166 22.58 -10.75 9.60
N LEU A 167 21.47 -11.46 9.34
CA LEU A 167 20.41 -11.02 8.43
C LEU A 167 19.32 -10.23 9.16
N ARG A 168 19.02 -9.04 8.67
CA ARG A 168 17.83 -8.28 9.09
C ARG A 168 16.56 -8.93 8.55
N ARG A 169 15.40 -8.59 9.12
CA ARG A 169 14.11 -9.00 8.53
C ARG A 169 13.68 -7.99 7.48
N ALA A 170 13.00 -8.45 6.43
CA ALA A 170 12.46 -7.57 5.39
C ALA A 170 11.56 -6.44 5.96
N LYS A 171 10.86 -6.70 7.07
CA LYS A 171 10.00 -5.73 7.77
C LYS A 171 10.71 -4.73 8.69
N ASP A 172 12.00 -4.90 8.98
CA ASP A 172 12.73 -3.95 9.84
C ASP A 172 13.12 -2.71 9.01
N VAL A 173 13.05 -1.50 9.58
CA VAL A 173 13.51 -0.26 8.90
C VAL A 173 14.99 -0.37 8.56
N VAL A 174 15.40 0.10 7.38
CA VAL A 174 16.81 0.10 6.93
C VAL A 174 17.63 1.15 7.68
N SER A 175 18.89 0.84 7.97
CA SER A 175 19.88 1.77 8.51
C SER A 175 21.16 1.78 7.66
N ASN A 176 21.97 2.82 7.78
CA ASN A 176 23.22 3.02 7.03
C ASN A 176 24.22 1.85 7.17
N ALA A 177 24.16 1.10 8.27
CA ALA A 177 25.02 -0.05 8.51
C ALA A 177 24.53 -1.34 7.82
N ASP A 178 23.30 -1.36 7.33
CA ASP A 178 22.74 -2.52 6.64
C ASP A 178 23.21 -2.58 5.19
N VAL A 179 23.64 -3.76 4.76
CA VAL A 179 24.26 -4.04 3.45
C VAL A 179 23.21 -4.62 2.51
N PRO A 180 22.88 -3.97 1.38
CA PRO A 180 22.09 -4.59 0.33
C PRO A 180 22.83 -5.82 -0.22
N PHE A 181 22.15 -6.96 -0.28
CA PHE A 181 22.72 -8.23 -0.73
C PHE A 181 21.85 -8.78 -1.86
N LEU A 182 22.36 -8.75 -3.10
CA LEU A 182 21.69 -9.32 -4.26
C LEU A 182 22.06 -10.80 -4.41
N LEU A 183 21.12 -11.70 -4.11
CA LEU A 183 21.29 -13.13 -4.35
C LEU A 183 21.05 -13.45 -5.82
N GLN A 184 22.12 -13.80 -6.53
CA GLN A 184 22.11 -14.02 -7.97
C GLN A 184 21.60 -15.43 -8.31
N LEU A 185 20.29 -15.58 -8.47
CA LEU A 185 19.71 -16.85 -8.93
C LEU A 185 19.90 -17.04 -10.44
N PRO A 186 20.31 -18.24 -10.90
CA PRO A 186 20.37 -18.56 -12.32
C PRO A 186 19.05 -18.24 -13.04
N TYR A 187 19.12 -17.49 -14.15
CA TYR A 187 17.98 -17.21 -15.05
C TYR A 187 16.76 -16.52 -14.40
N ALA A 188 16.97 -15.78 -13.31
CA ALA A 188 15.91 -15.05 -12.62
C ALA A 188 15.81 -13.56 -12.99
N ASP A 189 16.37 -13.14 -14.14
CA ASP A 189 16.48 -11.75 -14.59
C ASP A 189 17.16 -10.81 -13.57
N HIS A 190 18.03 -11.33 -12.70
CA HIS A 190 18.74 -10.54 -11.71
C HIS A 190 19.72 -9.55 -12.34
N ASP A 191 20.18 -9.80 -13.56
CA ASP A 191 21.02 -8.90 -14.37
C ASP A 191 20.33 -7.54 -14.57
N VAL A 192 19.02 -7.52 -14.82
CA VAL A 192 18.26 -6.26 -15.01
C VAL A 192 18.23 -5.43 -13.73
N LEU A 193 18.13 -6.09 -12.57
CA LEU A 193 18.21 -5.41 -11.27
C LEU A 193 19.64 -4.95 -10.96
N TYR A 194 20.65 -5.75 -11.30
CA TYR A 194 22.06 -5.40 -11.17
C TYR A 194 22.43 -4.17 -12.02
N ASP A 195 22.01 -4.13 -13.29
CA ASP A 195 22.17 -2.98 -14.18
C ASP A 195 21.51 -1.72 -13.60
N ILE A 196 20.30 -1.84 -13.05
CA ILE A 196 19.59 -0.69 -12.44
C ILE A 196 20.34 -0.20 -11.20
N MET A 197 20.77 -1.11 -10.32
CA MET A 197 21.54 -0.76 -9.12
C MET A 197 22.87 -0.09 -9.47
N THR A 198 23.59 -0.59 -10.47
CA THR A 198 24.91 -0.07 -10.85
C THR A 198 24.83 1.18 -11.72
N GLU A 199 24.04 1.18 -12.80
CA GLU A 199 24.01 2.28 -13.78
C GLU A 199 23.00 3.38 -13.46
N CYS A 200 21.82 3.04 -12.93
CA CYS A 200 20.78 4.01 -12.66
C CYS A 200 20.93 4.65 -11.28
N TYR A 201 21.34 3.87 -10.27
CA TYR A 201 21.55 4.37 -8.89
C TYR A 201 23.01 4.65 -8.54
N GLY A 202 23.98 4.30 -9.40
CA GLY A 202 25.41 4.54 -9.18
C GLY A 202 26.05 3.67 -8.10
N LEU A 203 25.42 2.54 -7.73
CA LEU A 203 25.94 1.68 -6.66
C LEU A 203 27.09 0.81 -7.18
N THR A 204 28.32 1.09 -6.72
CA THR A 204 29.46 0.18 -6.91
C THR A 204 29.18 -1.21 -6.32
N PRO A 205 29.21 -2.29 -7.12
CA PRO A 205 29.01 -3.67 -6.66
C PRO A 205 30.31 -4.28 -6.13
N ARG A 206 30.20 -5.27 -5.24
CA ARG A 206 31.23 -6.28 -5.02
C ARG A 206 30.65 -7.65 -5.38
N VAL A 207 31.07 -8.17 -6.52
CA VAL A 207 30.65 -9.48 -7.04
C VAL A 207 31.63 -10.54 -6.55
N TYR A 208 31.08 -11.70 -6.16
CA TYR A 208 31.86 -12.88 -5.83
C TYR A 208 31.30 -14.08 -6.60
N GLU A 209 32.05 -14.54 -7.60
CA GLU A 209 31.66 -15.58 -8.57
C GLU A 209 32.12 -16.98 -8.14
N THR A 210 32.94 -17.08 -7.09
CA THR A 210 33.42 -18.36 -6.53
C THR A 210 33.43 -18.36 -5.00
N ILE A 211 33.36 -19.56 -4.41
CA ILE A 211 33.48 -19.77 -2.96
C ILE A 211 34.86 -19.31 -2.43
N ASP A 212 35.93 -19.56 -3.19
CA ASP A 212 37.29 -19.17 -2.78
C ASP A 212 37.45 -17.63 -2.67
N GLU A 213 36.75 -16.86 -3.49
CA GLU A 213 36.73 -15.40 -3.36
C GLU A 213 36.00 -14.94 -2.10
N LEU A 214 34.92 -15.61 -1.72
CA LEU A 214 34.19 -15.35 -0.47
C LEU A 214 35.05 -15.71 0.75
N ILE A 215 35.78 -16.83 0.70
CA ILE A 215 36.73 -17.21 1.76
C ILE A 215 37.82 -16.14 1.91
N ARG A 216 38.48 -15.74 0.80
CA ARG A 216 39.50 -14.67 0.83
C ARG A 216 38.92 -13.32 1.30
N ALA A 217 37.71 -12.97 0.88
CA ALA A 217 37.04 -11.75 1.30
C ALA A 217 36.74 -11.74 2.82
N ARG A 218 36.39 -12.89 3.39
CA ARG A 218 36.21 -13.08 4.82
C ARG A 218 37.53 -12.95 5.58
N GLU A 219 38.60 -13.57 5.08
CA GLU A 219 39.93 -13.52 5.71
C GLU A 219 40.50 -12.09 5.81
N VAL A 220 40.21 -11.23 4.84
CA VAL A 220 40.63 -9.82 4.86
C VAL A 220 39.60 -8.86 5.46
N ASN A 221 38.53 -9.37 6.09
CA ASN A 221 37.38 -8.59 6.59
C ASN A 221 36.88 -7.55 5.57
N ALA A 222 36.72 -7.95 4.30
CA ALA A 222 36.42 -7.04 3.20
C ALA A 222 35.17 -6.18 3.43
N LEU A 223 34.19 -6.69 4.19
CA LEU A 223 32.97 -5.94 4.52
C LEU A 223 33.26 -4.78 5.49
N ASP A 224 33.91 -5.03 6.62
CA ASP A 224 34.24 -3.99 7.61
C ASP A 224 35.28 -2.97 7.08
N ASN A 225 36.08 -3.36 6.07
CA ASN A 225 37.14 -2.52 5.50
C ASN A 225 36.71 -1.70 4.26
N ASP A 226 35.95 -2.30 3.32
CA ASP A 226 35.63 -1.70 2.01
C ASP A 226 34.13 -1.29 1.85
N TYR A 227 33.23 -1.67 2.76
CA TYR A 227 31.81 -1.30 2.63
C TYR A 227 31.59 0.20 2.93
N VAL A 228 30.76 0.83 2.10
CA VAL A 228 30.26 2.19 2.32
C VAL A 228 28.75 2.19 2.18
N SER A 229 28.09 2.83 3.14
CA SER A 229 26.66 3.10 3.14
C SER A 229 26.26 3.79 1.83
N TYR A 230 25.28 3.22 1.14
CA TYR A 230 24.77 3.82 -0.10
C TYR A 230 24.05 5.17 0.11
N HIS A 231 23.77 5.57 1.36
CA HIS A 231 23.31 6.94 1.67
C HIS A 231 24.38 8.00 1.42
N ASP A 232 25.66 7.62 1.36
CA ASP A 232 26.77 8.55 1.23
C ASP A 232 27.18 8.75 -0.24
N VAL A 233 26.46 8.16 -1.21
CA VAL A 233 26.78 8.17 -2.64
C VAL A 233 26.94 9.60 -3.20
N GLU A 234 26.06 10.53 -2.84
CA GLU A 234 26.15 11.92 -3.31
C GLU A 234 27.38 12.67 -2.77
N HIS A 235 27.88 12.28 -1.60
CA HIS A 235 29.03 12.93 -0.95
C HIS A 235 30.38 12.29 -1.31
N ASN A 236 30.41 10.99 -1.65
CA ASN A 236 31.65 10.22 -1.76
C ASN A 236 32.25 10.08 -3.17
N VAL A 237 31.61 10.58 -4.23
CA VAL A 237 32.19 10.55 -5.60
C VAL A 237 33.59 11.20 -5.67
N ALA A 238 33.84 12.20 -4.82
CA ALA A 238 35.16 12.84 -4.73
C ALA A 238 36.20 12.02 -3.92
N HIS A 239 35.78 11.29 -2.89
CA HIS A 239 36.68 10.58 -1.97
C HIS A 239 37.12 9.18 -2.41
N GLN A 240 36.48 8.60 -3.43
CA GLN A 240 36.83 7.26 -3.96
C GLN A 240 38.24 7.16 -4.60
N ARG A 241 39.01 8.26 -4.73
CA ARG A 241 40.35 8.24 -5.34
C ARG A 241 41.52 7.99 -4.38
N ASP A 242 41.37 8.27 -3.08
CA ASP A 242 42.53 8.36 -2.17
C ASP A 242 42.83 7.07 -1.39
N ARG A 243 41.92 6.09 -1.39
CA ARG A 243 42.15 4.77 -0.80
C ARG A 243 42.28 3.73 -1.91
N GLY A 244 43.39 3.01 -1.95
CA GLY A 244 43.69 2.03 -3.01
C GLY A 244 42.79 0.78 -3.07
N GLY A 245 41.80 0.67 -2.18
CA GLY A 245 40.75 -0.36 -2.20
C GLY A 245 39.48 0.17 -2.89
N ARG A 246 38.85 -0.65 -3.73
CA ARG A 246 37.56 -0.31 -4.37
C ARG A 246 36.43 -0.48 -3.37
N LEU A 247 36.03 0.64 -2.76
CA LEU A 247 34.84 0.75 -1.92
C LEU A 247 33.58 0.25 -2.64
N PHE A 248 32.66 -0.39 -1.92
CA PHE A 248 31.43 -0.93 -2.50
C PHE A 248 30.18 -0.66 -1.65
N HIS A 249 29.02 -0.65 -2.31
CA HIS A 249 27.73 -0.31 -1.71
C HIS A 249 26.76 -1.50 -1.62
N PHE A 250 27.04 -2.61 -2.30
CA PHE A 250 26.26 -3.85 -2.18
C PHE A 250 27.07 -5.10 -2.52
N LEU A 251 26.64 -6.24 -1.96
CA LEU A 251 27.18 -7.56 -2.28
C LEU A 251 26.33 -8.23 -3.37
N ALA A 252 26.96 -8.92 -4.31
CA ALA A 252 26.30 -9.78 -5.28
C ALA A 252 27.02 -11.13 -5.38
N THR A 253 26.29 -12.23 -5.22
CA THR A 253 26.84 -13.59 -5.38
C THR A 253 25.71 -14.62 -5.56
N PRO A 254 25.94 -15.75 -6.26
CA PRO A 254 25.03 -16.88 -6.26
C PRO A 254 25.12 -17.74 -4.98
N TYR A 255 26.19 -17.59 -4.17
CA TYR A 255 26.44 -18.41 -2.99
C TYR A 255 25.83 -17.79 -1.72
N TYR A 256 24.58 -18.18 -1.43
CA TYR A 256 23.83 -17.66 -0.29
C TYR A 256 24.58 -17.80 1.05
N ARG A 257 25.08 -19.00 1.38
CA ARG A 257 25.67 -19.29 2.68
C ARG A 257 26.99 -18.56 2.89
N GLU A 258 27.92 -18.75 1.97
CA GLU A 258 29.29 -18.22 2.02
C GLU A 258 29.27 -16.68 1.94
N GLY A 259 28.32 -16.10 1.20
CA GLY A 259 28.09 -14.66 1.20
C GLY A 259 27.49 -14.15 2.51
N VAL A 260 26.53 -14.86 3.13
CA VAL A 260 25.99 -14.47 4.44
C VAL A 260 27.06 -14.54 5.54
N ASP A 261 28.04 -15.44 5.42
CA ASP A 261 29.18 -15.53 6.33
C ASP A 261 30.17 -14.33 6.21
N LEU A 262 30.06 -13.46 5.20
CA LEU A 262 30.75 -12.17 5.16
C LEU A 262 30.13 -11.12 6.10
N LEU A 263 28.87 -11.30 6.50
CA LEU A 263 28.12 -10.30 7.25
C LEU A 263 28.54 -10.27 8.72
N THR A 264 28.72 -9.06 9.25
CA THR A 264 29.23 -8.83 10.61
C THR A 264 28.13 -8.31 11.54
N GLN A 265 28.43 -8.17 12.84
CA GLN A 265 27.47 -7.57 13.77
C GLN A 265 27.22 -6.09 13.47
N MET A 266 28.24 -5.41 12.93
CA MET A 266 28.19 -4.04 12.44
C MET A 266 27.44 -3.99 11.11
N HIS A 267 27.85 -4.80 10.12
CA HIS A 267 27.32 -4.78 8.76
C HIS A 267 26.39 -5.95 8.49
N ARG A 268 25.09 -5.72 8.67
CA ARG A 268 24.04 -6.75 8.59
C ARG A 268 23.39 -6.78 7.21
N GLY A 269 23.11 -7.98 6.70
CA GLY A 269 22.57 -8.16 5.35
C GLY A 269 21.09 -7.87 5.22
N ARG A 270 20.72 -7.28 4.08
CA ARG A 270 19.35 -7.11 3.55
C ARG A 270 19.26 -7.92 2.26
N MET A 271 18.76 -9.15 2.36
CA MET A 271 18.68 -10.05 1.20
C MET A 271 17.65 -9.56 0.19
N ILE A 272 18.07 -9.46 -1.07
CA ILE A 272 17.24 -9.17 -2.23
C ILE A 272 17.33 -10.39 -3.14
N VAL A 273 16.18 -10.88 -3.60
CA VAL A 273 16.13 -11.99 -4.56
C VAL A 273 15.14 -11.70 -5.67
N MET A 274 15.58 -11.87 -6.92
CA MET A 274 14.68 -11.94 -8.06
C MET A 274 14.23 -13.39 -8.24
N MET A 275 12.93 -13.62 -8.44
CA MET A 275 12.38 -14.96 -8.62
C MET A 275 11.64 -15.11 -9.95
N SER A 276 12.02 -16.16 -10.68
CA SER A 276 11.35 -16.69 -11.87
C SER A 276 10.73 -18.04 -11.57
N HIS A 277 9.72 -18.45 -12.34
CA HIS A 277 9.09 -19.76 -12.14
C HIS A 277 10.11 -20.89 -12.39
N PRO A 278 10.19 -21.94 -11.55
CA PRO A 278 11.27 -22.94 -11.62
C PRO A 278 11.40 -23.68 -12.96
N VAL A 279 10.29 -23.85 -13.68
CA VAL A 279 10.31 -24.44 -15.05
C VAL A 279 11.09 -23.56 -16.04
N TYR A 280 10.99 -22.24 -15.92
CA TYR A 280 11.73 -21.30 -16.77
C TYR A 280 13.21 -21.21 -16.37
N VAL A 281 13.52 -21.39 -15.08
CA VAL A 281 14.90 -21.56 -14.59
C VAL A 281 15.53 -22.82 -15.19
N ALA A 282 14.81 -23.95 -15.19
CA ALA A 282 15.27 -25.20 -15.80
C ALA A 282 15.51 -25.07 -17.32
N GLU A 283 14.61 -24.39 -18.04
CA GLU A 283 14.78 -24.06 -19.46
C GLU A 283 16.04 -23.19 -19.69
N GLY A 284 16.28 -22.19 -18.83
CA GLY A 284 17.47 -21.35 -18.87
C GLY A 284 18.78 -22.14 -18.65
N MET A 285 18.82 -23.01 -17.63
CA MET A 285 19.97 -23.87 -17.33
C MET A 285 20.33 -24.77 -18.52
N TYR A 286 19.32 -25.42 -19.10
CA TYR A 286 19.47 -26.23 -20.30
C TYR A 286 19.97 -25.44 -21.52
N LEU A 287 19.43 -24.24 -21.75
CA LEU A 287 19.85 -23.40 -22.87
C LEU A 287 21.33 -23.00 -22.78
N SER A 288 21.82 -22.70 -21.58
CA SER A 288 23.24 -22.38 -21.37
C SER A 288 24.15 -23.60 -21.45
N SER A 289 23.70 -24.79 -21.01
CA SER A 289 24.52 -26.01 -21.12
C SER A 289 24.78 -26.42 -22.57
N ARG A 290 23.92 -26.00 -23.52
CA ARG A 290 24.15 -26.17 -24.97
C ARG A 290 25.00 -25.07 -25.60
N GLN A 291 25.22 -23.94 -24.95
CA GLN A 291 26.16 -22.94 -25.48
C GLN A 291 27.58 -23.45 -25.23
N PRO A 292 28.40 -23.67 -26.29
CA PRO A 292 29.78 -24.08 -26.08
C PRO A 292 30.47 -22.99 -25.25
N GLN A 293 31.19 -23.40 -24.21
CA GLN A 293 31.92 -22.52 -23.31
C GLN A 293 32.97 -21.70 -24.09
N ARG A 294 32.53 -20.59 -24.70
CA ARG A 294 33.42 -19.53 -25.15
C ARG A 294 34.05 -18.98 -23.87
N ALA A 295 35.36 -19.18 -23.72
CA ALA A 295 36.09 -18.84 -22.51
C ALA A 295 35.69 -17.46 -22.00
N PHE A 296 35.20 -17.40 -20.76
CA PHE A 296 34.80 -16.17 -20.08
C PHE A 296 36.04 -15.26 -19.91
N GLY A 297 36.26 -14.39 -20.89
CA GLY A 297 37.53 -13.70 -21.09
C GLY A 297 37.37 -12.39 -21.85
N GLY A 298 36.65 -11.44 -21.25
CA GLY A 298 36.50 -10.07 -21.76
C GLY A 298 35.03 -9.64 -21.85
N GLY A 299 34.65 -8.67 -21.03
CA GLY A 299 33.28 -8.15 -20.96
C GLY A 299 32.84 -7.45 -22.24
N ARG A 300 32.23 -8.21 -23.15
CA ARG A 300 31.30 -7.70 -24.15
C ARG A 300 29.90 -8.18 -23.79
N THR A 301 28.95 -7.26 -23.92
CA THR A 301 27.52 -7.52 -23.85
C THR A 301 27.14 -8.74 -24.69
N MET A 302 26.18 -9.55 -24.23
CA MET A 302 25.57 -10.58 -25.07
C MET A 302 24.82 -9.91 -26.23
N ASP A 303 25.52 -9.66 -27.33
CA ASP A 303 24.88 -9.39 -28.62
C ASP A 303 23.96 -10.57 -28.90
N ALA A 304 22.65 -10.29 -28.98
CA ALA A 304 21.62 -11.31 -29.01
C ALA A 304 21.82 -12.21 -30.23
N ILE A 305 22.35 -13.42 -30.01
CA ILE A 305 22.48 -14.44 -31.05
C ILE A 305 21.06 -14.74 -31.54
N THR A 306 20.73 -14.26 -32.73
CA THR A 306 19.42 -14.50 -33.34
C THR A 306 19.26 -16.01 -33.55
N PRO A 307 18.10 -16.61 -33.19
CA PRO A 307 17.90 -18.07 -33.30
C PRO A 307 17.90 -18.66 -34.71
N GLU A 308 18.30 -17.89 -35.73
CA GLU A 308 18.19 -18.24 -37.16
C GLU A 308 19.19 -19.32 -37.59
N ALA A 309 20.18 -19.65 -36.76
CA ALA A 309 21.17 -20.69 -37.02
C ALA A 309 20.65 -22.15 -36.79
N GLY A 310 19.44 -22.45 -37.29
CA GLY A 310 18.96 -23.78 -37.70
C GLY A 310 18.83 -24.92 -36.66
N GLY A 311 19.47 -24.84 -35.50
CA GLY A 311 19.41 -25.83 -34.42
C GLY A 311 18.09 -25.75 -33.68
N GLY A 312 17.05 -26.36 -34.22
CA GLY A 312 15.70 -26.36 -33.64
C GLY A 312 15.72 -26.79 -32.17
N TYR A 313 15.21 -25.92 -31.29
CA TYR A 313 15.00 -26.24 -29.88
C TYR A 313 13.95 -27.33 -29.77
N ASP A 314 14.36 -28.55 -29.40
CA ASP A 314 13.44 -29.63 -29.08
C ASP A 314 13.15 -29.64 -27.57
N VAL A 315 11.88 -29.46 -27.21
CA VAL A 315 11.40 -29.56 -25.81
C VAL A 315 11.72 -30.95 -25.23
N ARG A 316 11.80 -31.99 -26.07
CA ARG A 316 12.20 -33.34 -25.66
C ARG A 316 13.63 -33.40 -25.13
N ASP A 317 14.54 -32.59 -25.68
CA ASP A 317 15.93 -32.53 -25.18
C ASP A 317 16.01 -31.80 -23.84
N LEU A 318 15.18 -30.76 -23.60
CA LEU A 318 15.02 -30.17 -22.27
C LEU A 318 14.49 -31.21 -21.27
N VAL A 319 13.46 -32.00 -21.65
CA VAL A 319 12.92 -33.07 -20.79
C VAL A 319 13.97 -34.15 -20.50
N LYS A 320 14.77 -34.56 -21.48
CA LYS A 320 15.91 -35.47 -21.27
C LYS A 320 16.93 -34.88 -20.30
N HIS A 321 17.26 -33.59 -20.43
CA HIS A 321 18.17 -32.91 -19.51
C HIS A 321 17.63 -32.89 -18.09
N VAL A 322 16.36 -32.51 -17.88
CA VAL A 322 15.72 -32.49 -16.54
C VAL A 322 15.57 -33.90 -15.93
N ASN A 323 15.51 -34.93 -16.78
CA ASN A 323 15.48 -36.33 -16.36
C ASN A 323 16.88 -36.96 -16.21
N SER A 324 17.97 -36.22 -16.44
CA SER A 324 19.33 -36.73 -16.25
C SER A 324 19.71 -36.80 -14.77
N THR A 325 20.71 -37.62 -14.44
CA THR A 325 21.31 -37.69 -13.10
C THR A 325 22.00 -36.40 -12.69
N ASP A 326 22.46 -35.64 -13.67
CA ASP A 326 23.28 -34.44 -13.49
C ASP A 326 22.41 -33.19 -13.35
N TYR A 327 21.09 -33.34 -13.44
CA TYR A 327 20.14 -32.25 -13.24
C TYR A 327 19.94 -31.93 -11.76
N TYR A 328 20.38 -30.73 -11.38
CA TYR A 328 20.25 -30.20 -10.03
C TYR A 328 18.82 -29.68 -9.76
N ASP A 329 17.96 -30.56 -9.24
CA ASP A 329 16.56 -30.25 -8.96
C ASP A 329 16.36 -29.44 -7.67
N ASN A 330 15.27 -28.68 -7.59
CA ASN A 330 14.89 -27.90 -6.41
C ASN A 330 16.01 -26.97 -5.89
N TYR A 331 16.75 -26.35 -6.82
CA TYR A 331 17.94 -25.52 -6.56
C TYR A 331 17.74 -24.53 -5.40
N MET A 332 16.62 -23.81 -5.41
CA MET A 332 16.36 -22.73 -4.44
C MET A 332 16.12 -23.28 -3.04
N THR A 333 15.34 -24.37 -2.94
CA THR A 333 15.09 -25.06 -1.67
C THR A 333 16.39 -25.65 -1.12
N ARG A 334 17.20 -26.31 -1.97
CA ARG A 334 18.52 -26.84 -1.59
C ARG A 334 19.45 -25.77 -1.04
N MET A 335 19.57 -24.65 -1.75
CA MET A 335 20.46 -23.55 -1.37
C MET A 335 20.02 -22.89 -0.05
N LEU A 336 18.73 -22.63 0.16
CA LEU A 336 18.26 -21.97 1.38
C LEU A 336 18.28 -22.89 2.61
N ALA A 337 18.00 -24.19 2.44
CA ALA A 337 18.04 -25.19 3.51
C ALA A 337 19.41 -25.90 3.65
N ASN A 338 20.44 -25.47 2.91
CA ASN A 338 21.80 -26.02 2.93
C ASN A 338 21.83 -27.56 2.70
N ILE A 339 21.12 -28.03 1.68
CA ILE A 339 21.01 -29.45 1.32
C ILE A 339 22.11 -29.80 0.30
N PRO A 340 22.97 -30.81 0.55
CA PRO A 340 23.90 -31.37 -0.43
C PRO A 340 23.21 -31.88 -1.72
N PRO A 341 23.92 -31.96 -2.86
CA PRO A 341 23.34 -32.42 -4.13
C PRO A 341 22.80 -33.86 -4.10
N ASP A 342 23.44 -34.72 -3.31
CA ASP A 342 23.21 -36.17 -3.19
C ASP A 342 22.07 -36.56 -2.24
N ILE A 343 21.56 -35.61 -1.44
CA ILE A 343 20.47 -35.83 -0.48
C ILE A 343 19.11 -35.49 -1.12
N GLU A 344 18.06 -36.26 -0.84
CA GLU A 344 16.70 -35.95 -1.32
C GLU A 344 16.12 -34.73 -0.58
N VAL A 345 15.41 -33.85 -1.30
CA VAL A 345 14.69 -32.72 -0.69
C VAL A 345 13.40 -33.23 -0.04
N THR A 346 13.16 -32.86 1.22
CA THR A 346 12.00 -33.27 2.01
C THR A 346 11.06 -32.09 2.28
N ASP A 347 9.87 -32.36 2.82
CA ASP A 347 8.96 -31.30 3.27
C ASP A 347 9.47 -30.54 4.51
N GLU A 348 10.40 -31.12 5.28
CA GLU A 348 11.11 -30.42 6.36
C GLU A 348 12.08 -29.38 5.78
N HIS A 349 12.94 -29.79 4.83
CA HIS A 349 13.83 -28.85 4.13
C HIS A 349 13.06 -27.70 3.45
N PHE A 350 11.87 -27.98 2.92
CA PHE A 350 10.98 -26.95 2.40
C PHE A 350 10.45 -25.98 3.46
N ARG A 351 10.09 -26.46 4.67
CA ARG A 351 9.67 -25.60 5.80
C ARG A 351 10.78 -24.62 6.19
N ASP A 352 12.03 -25.09 6.23
CA ASP A 352 13.19 -24.24 6.57
C ASP A 352 13.48 -23.18 5.50
N ALA A 353 13.56 -23.60 4.23
CA ALA A 353 13.75 -22.69 3.09
C ALA A 353 12.64 -21.63 3.05
N ARG A 354 11.39 -22.04 3.28
CA ARG A 354 10.22 -21.16 3.38
C ARG A 354 10.35 -20.18 4.55
N MET A 355 10.74 -20.64 5.74
CA MET A 355 10.90 -19.79 6.93
C MET A 355 11.96 -18.70 6.71
N ILE A 356 13.07 -19.06 6.07
CA ILE A 356 14.15 -18.14 5.71
C ILE A 356 13.65 -17.10 4.70
N LEU A 357 13.01 -17.56 3.61
CA LEU A 357 12.48 -16.70 2.55
C LEU A 357 11.50 -15.65 3.10
N GLU A 358 10.49 -16.09 3.86
CA GLU A 358 9.44 -15.21 4.41
C GLU A 358 9.97 -14.11 5.33
N ASN A 359 10.99 -14.43 6.13
CA ASN A 359 11.46 -13.53 7.18
C ASN A 359 12.60 -12.63 6.74
N LYS A 360 13.50 -13.08 5.85
CA LYS A 360 14.78 -12.42 5.57
C LYS A 360 14.88 -11.76 4.20
N PHE A 361 14.07 -12.17 3.23
CA PHE A 361 14.21 -11.72 1.85
C PHE A 361 13.21 -10.62 1.47
N LEU A 362 13.71 -9.61 0.77
CA LEU A 362 12.93 -8.73 -0.09
C LEU A 362 12.79 -9.45 -1.43
N ILE A 363 11.56 -9.81 -1.77
CA ILE A 363 11.28 -10.59 -2.96
C ILE A 363 10.98 -9.62 -4.10
N GLY A 364 11.66 -9.85 -5.22
CA GLY A 364 11.35 -9.30 -6.53
C GLY A 364 10.83 -10.41 -7.45
N MET A 365 9.87 -10.10 -8.30
CA MET A 365 9.36 -11.03 -9.30
C MET A 365 9.80 -10.58 -10.68
N SER A 366 10.37 -11.49 -11.47
CA SER A 366 10.78 -11.16 -12.83
C SER A 366 9.61 -10.64 -13.65
N TYR A 367 8.45 -11.30 -13.63
CA TYR A 367 7.29 -10.87 -14.41
C TYR A 367 6.76 -9.45 -14.07
N ASP A 368 7.11 -8.87 -12.91
CA ASP A 368 6.72 -7.50 -12.51
C ASP A 368 7.91 -6.70 -11.96
N LEU A 369 8.81 -6.33 -12.88
CA LEU A 369 9.96 -5.49 -12.60
C LEU A 369 9.59 -4.07 -12.14
N ILE A 370 8.46 -3.51 -12.60
CA ILE A 370 8.03 -2.14 -12.23
C ILE A 370 7.64 -2.09 -10.75
N GLU A 371 6.84 -3.06 -10.30
CA GLU A 371 6.47 -3.22 -8.90
C GLU A 371 7.70 -3.56 -8.04
N THR A 372 8.56 -4.46 -8.51
CA THR A 372 9.80 -4.85 -7.83
C THR A 372 10.75 -3.67 -7.60
N VAL A 373 11.15 -2.97 -8.66
CA VAL A 373 12.15 -1.91 -8.60
C VAL A 373 11.55 -0.66 -7.98
N LYS A 374 10.55 -0.06 -8.63
CA LYS A 374 10.08 1.29 -8.30
C LYS A 374 9.21 1.35 -7.05
N ARG A 375 8.41 0.30 -6.79
CA ARG A 375 7.40 0.30 -5.72
C ARG A 375 7.84 -0.44 -4.46
N ARG A 376 9.00 -1.10 -4.47
CA ARG A 376 9.55 -1.83 -3.30
C ARG A 376 10.99 -1.50 -3.03
N LEU A 377 11.92 -1.93 -3.88
CA LEU A 377 13.36 -1.81 -3.59
C LEU A 377 13.78 -0.34 -3.49
N GLY A 378 13.36 0.49 -4.46
CA GLY A 378 13.57 1.95 -4.41
C GLY A 378 12.94 2.59 -3.17
N LEU A 379 11.74 2.16 -2.75
CA LEU A 379 11.07 2.71 -1.56
C LEU A 379 11.69 2.26 -0.23
N TYR A 380 12.18 1.02 -0.17
CA TYR A 380 12.72 0.41 1.03
C TYR A 380 14.12 0.89 1.34
N PHE A 381 14.99 0.91 0.32
CA PHE A 381 16.35 1.39 0.47
C PHE A 381 16.43 2.92 0.36
N GLY A 382 15.47 3.59 -0.29
CA GLY A 382 15.61 5.03 -0.55
C GLY A 382 16.41 5.34 -1.81
N TRP A 383 16.52 4.38 -2.74
CA TRP A 383 17.23 4.58 -4.00
C TRP A 383 16.48 5.53 -4.93
N ARG A 384 17.27 6.22 -5.77
CA ARG A 384 16.85 7.25 -6.72
C ARG A 384 17.73 7.13 -7.96
N GLU A 385 17.16 7.39 -9.14
CA GLU A 385 17.95 7.59 -10.34
C GLU A 385 18.91 8.75 -10.15
N LEU A 386 20.16 8.60 -10.61
CA LEU A 386 21.12 9.71 -10.64
C LEU A 386 20.54 10.90 -11.43
N PRO A 387 20.82 12.16 -11.06
CA PRO A 387 20.22 13.33 -11.71
C PRO A 387 20.45 13.44 -13.23
N ASN A 388 21.50 12.80 -13.75
CA ASN A 388 21.83 12.70 -15.18
C ASN A 388 21.32 11.41 -15.87
N LYS A 389 20.50 10.61 -15.17
CA LYS A 389 19.99 9.29 -15.58
C LYS A 389 18.47 9.16 -15.41
N VAL A 390 17.74 10.27 -15.41
CA VAL A 390 16.26 10.27 -15.31
C VAL A 390 15.65 9.42 -16.42
N GLY A 391 14.87 8.40 -16.05
CA GLY A 391 14.25 7.42 -16.94
C GLY A 391 15.03 6.11 -17.14
N CYS A 392 16.27 6.01 -16.63
CA CYS A 392 17.14 4.83 -16.74
C CYS A 392 16.48 3.53 -16.23
N GLU A 393 15.78 3.57 -15.09
CA GLU A 393 15.01 2.42 -14.58
C GLU A 393 13.99 1.96 -15.63
N SER A 394 13.26 2.91 -16.23
CA SER A 394 12.20 2.61 -17.18
C SER A 394 12.78 1.98 -18.45
N GLU A 395 13.89 2.53 -18.94
CA GLU A 395 14.64 1.99 -20.08
C GLU A 395 15.13 0.57 -19.81
N ARG A 396 15.80 0.33 -18.66
CA ARG A 396 16.29 -1.01 -18.28
C ARG A 396 15.18 -2.02 -18.06
N ILE A 397 14.06 -1.62 -17.45
CA ILE A 397 12.88 -2.47 -17.26
C ILE A 397 12.23 -2.83 -18.61
N MET A 398 12.08 -1.88 -19.53
CA MET A 398 11.54 -2.14 -20.87
C MET A 398 12.49 -2.99 -21.71
N GLY A 399 13.80 -2.74 -21.61
CA GLY A 399 14.87 -3.52 -22.23
C GLY A 399 14.85 -4.98 -21.75
N GLY A 400 14.86 -5.19 -20.43
CA GLY A 400 14.75 -6.51 -19.80
C GLY A 400 13.46 -7.25 -20.16
N SER A 401 12.34 -6.53 -20.24
CA SER A 401 11.06 -7.12 -20.67
C SER A 401 11.06 -7.51 -22.15
N SER A 402 11.86 -6.83 -22.98
CA SER A 402 11.99 -7.11 -24.42
C SER A 402 13.05 -8.18 -24.72
N SER A 403 14.08 -8.29 -23.89
CA SER A 403 15.13 -9.32 -23.99
C SER A 403 14.72 -10.67 -23.39
N ARG A 404 13.59 -10.73 -22.66
CA ARG A 404 12.99 -12.00 -22.24
C ARG A 404 12.81 -12.92 -23.44
N ARG A 405 13.59 -13.99 -23.45
CA ARG A 405 13.42 -15.11 -24.38
C ARG A 405 11.97 -15.58 -24.23
N ARG A 406 11.25 -15.67 -25.36
CA ARG A 406 9.94 -16.33 -25.35
C ARG A 406 10.18 -17.77 -24.89
N HIS A 407 9.64 -18.12 -23.72
CA HIS A 407 9.67 -19.48 -23.21
C HIS A 407 9.11 -20.42 -24.28
N VAL A 408 9.90 -21.41 -24.68
CA VAL A 408 9.46 -22.35 -25.73
C VAL A 408 8.54 -23.39 -25.11
N ILE A 409 8.72 -23.66 -23.82
CA ILE A 409 7.82 -24.50 -23.04
C ILE A 409 6.50 -23.77 -22.73
N ILE A 410 5.41 -24.29 -23.28
CA ILE A 410 4.06 -23.75 -23.08
C ILE A 410 3.60 -24.07 -21.65
N GLU A 411 3.10 -23.06 -20.93
CA GLU A 411 2.57 -23.24 -19.58
C GLU A 411 1.48 -24.34 -19.54
N LYS A 412 1.50 -25.18 -18.51
CA LYS A 412 0.55 -26.31 -18.32
C LYS A 412 0.62 -27.42 -19.39
N SER A 413 1.60 -27.40 -20.31
CA SER A 413 1.91 -28.55 -21.18
C SER A 413 2.33 -29.80 -20.37
N PRO A 414 2.25 -31.02 -20.95
CA PRO A 414 2.76 -32.24 -20.30
C PRO A 414 4.21 -32.11 -19.82
N GLU A 415 5.06 -31.49 -20.63
CA GLU A 415 6.47 -31.22 -20.37
C GLU A 415 6.63 -30.19 -19.24
N TRP A 416 5.87 -29.11 -19.25
CA TRP A 416 5.86 -28.13 -18.16
C TRP A 416 5.49 -28.79 -16.83
N ARG A 417 4.45 -29.63 -16.83
CA ARG A 417 4.01 -30.38 -15.63
C ARG A 417 5.07 -31.40 -15.18
N PHE A 418 5.81 -32.00 -16.10
CA PHE A 418 6.92 -32.91 -15.77
C PHE A 418 8.04 -32.16 -15.03
N ILE A 419 8.51 -31.04 -15.60
CA ILE A 419 9.58 -30.22 -15.00
C ILE A 419 9.13 -29.61 -13.66
N ALA A 420 7.87 -29.17 -13.56
CA ALA A 420 7.28 -28.68 -12.32
C ALA A 420 7.20 -29.76 -11.22
N ARG A 421 6.92 -31.02 -11.57
CA ARG A 421 6.96 -32.15 -10.62
C ARG A 421 8.38 -32.49 -10.17
N ARG A 422 9.37 -32.44 -11.07
CA ARG A 422 10.79 -32.63 -10.69
C ARG A 422 11.24 -31.56 -9.70
N ASN A 423 10.77 -30.32 -9.88
CA ASN A 423 11.05 -29.17 -9.02
C ASN A 423 9.91 -28.86 -8.03
N ARG A 424 9.26 -29.90 -7.46
CA ARG A 424 8.04 -29.74 -6.64
C ARG A 424 8.20 -28.76 -5.48
N TYR A 425 9.37 -28.70 -4.84
CA TYR A 425 9.60 -27.83 -3.68
C TYR A 425 9.88 -26.40 -4.09
N ASP A 426 10.65 -26.19 -5.16
CA ASP A 426 10.85 -24.84 -5.70
C ASP A 426 9.54 -24.26 -6.26
N VAL A 427 8.63 -25.09 -6.78
CA VAL A 427 7.29 -24.64 -7.20
C VAL A 427 6.43 -24.25 -5.98
N LYS A 428 6.43 -25.05 -4.90
CA LYS A 428 5.80 -24.66 -3.62
C LYS A 428 6.40 -23.35 -3.07
N LEU A 429 7.72 -23.20 -3.15
CA LEU A 429 8.47 -22.04 -2.63
C LEU A 429 8.22 -20.80 -3.46
N TYR A 430 8.16 -20.90 -4.80
CA TYR A 430 7.79 -19.83 -5.71
C TYR A 430 6.35 -19.35 -5.50
N ALA A 431 5.40 -20.28 -5.32
CA ALA A 431 4.02 -19.93 -4.98
C ALA A 431 3.93 -19.17 -3.64
N ARG A 432 4.74 -19.57 -2.64
CA ARG A 432 4.84 -18.80 -1.38
C ARG A 432 5.55 -17.45 -1.57
N ALA A 433 6.56 -17.38 -2.42
CA ALA A 433 7.25 -16.14 -2.78
C ALA A 433 6.29 -15.13 -3.41
N MET A 434 5.38 -15.56 -4.29
CA MET A 434 4.32 -14.71 -4.85
C MET A 434 3.40 -14.14 -3.77
N ALA A 435 2.97 -14.96 -2.79
CA ALA A 435 2.14 -14.49 -1.68
C ALA A 435 2.88 -13.49 -0.77
N VAL A 436 4.15 -13.77 -0.46
CA VAL A 436 5.02 -12.84 0.30
C VAL A 436 5.29 -11.57 -0.50
N PHE A 437 5.43 -11.66 -1.82
CA PHE A 437 5.51 -10.52 -2.72
C PHE A 437 4.24 -9.67 -2.58
N GLY A 438 3.04 -10.23 -2.78
CA GLY A 438 1.78 -9.52 -2.57
C GLY A 438 1.71 -8.78 -1.22
N ASP A 439 2.00 -9.49 -0.13
CA ASP A 439 2.02 -8.95 1.23
C ASP A 439 3.07 -7.84 1.46
N GLN A 440 4.27 -7.97 0.88
CA GLN A 440 5.36 -7.00 1.05
C GLN A 440 5.00 -5.62 0.48
N LYS A 441 4.19 -5.55 -0.58
CA LYS A 441 3.77 -4.32 -1.26
C LYS A 441 3.30 -3.19 -0.31
N MET A 442 2.53 -3.58 0.71
CA MET A 442 1.87 -2.66 1.65
C MET A 442 2.41 -2.79 3.09
N ARG A 443 3.48 -3.57 3.31
CA ARG A 443 4.05 -3.87 4.64
C ARG A 443 5.55 -3.57 4.77
N VAL A 444 6.27 -3.48 3.66
CA VAL A 444 7.69 -3.11 3.65
C VAL A 444 7.83 -1.64 4.11
N PRO A 445 8.65 -1.35 5.14
CA PRO A 445 8.79 0.01 5.66
C PRO A 445 9.40 0.94 4.62
N ILE A 446 8.89 2.16 4.54
CA ILE A 446 9.45 3.20 3.66
C ILE A 446 10.76 3.71 4.28
N HIS A 447 11.77 3.96 3.43
CA HIS A 447 13.06 4.48 3.85
C HIS A 447 12.93 5.85 4.56
N PRO A 448 13.62 6.11 5.68
CA PRO A 448 13.53 7.38 6.40
C PRO A 448 13.75 8.65 5.54
N ILE A 449 14.65 8.62 4.55
CA ILE A 449 14.88 9.75 3.63
C ILE A 449 13.61 10.04 2.80
N ILE A 450 13.03 9.01 2.16
CA ILE A 450 11.77 9.16 1.42
C ILE A 450 10.65 9.64 2.34
N ARG A 451 10.58 9.10 3.56
CA ARG A 451 9.57 9.51 4.53
C ARG A 451 9.72 10.98 4.93
N ALA A 452 10.95 11.50 4.99
CA ALA A 452 11.22 12.92 5.21
C ALA A 452 10.83 13.77 3.99
N GLU A 453 11.12 13.32 2.76
CA GLU A 453 10.67 13.96 1.51
C GLU A 453 9.13 14.04 1.44
N GLU A 454 8.44 12.92 1.66
CA GLU A 454 6.97 12.85 1.69
C GLU A 454 6.39 13.82 2.73
N LYS A 455 6.95 13.83 3.94
CA LYS A 455 6.54 14.73 5.03
C LYS A 455 6.79 16.19 4.67
N ALA A 456 7.93 16.51 4.05
CA ALA A 456 8.23 17.87 3.59
C ALA A 456 7.25 18.34 2.51
N ILE A 457 6.83 17.48 1.57
CA ILE A 457 5.79 17.81 0.58
C ILE A 457 4.45 18.10 1.26
N VAL A 458 4.07 17.31 2.27
CA VAL A 458 2.85 17.53 3.06
C VAL A 458 2.93 18.82 3.87
N GLU A 459 4.09 19.12 4.46
CA GLU A 459 4.34 20.37 5.18
C GLU A 459 4.28 21.58 4.27
N ASP A 460 4.92 21.53 3.10
CA ASP A 460 4.88 22.57 2.08
C ASP A 460 3.48 22.80 1.50
N ALA A 461 2.60 21.79 1.50
CA ALA A 461 1.25 21.88 0.92
C ALA A 461 0.16 22.31 1.92
N PHE A 462 0.30 21.96 3.20
CA PHE A 462 -0.70 22.26 4.24
C PHE A 462 -0.24 23.32 5.25
N PHE A 463 1.03 23.40 5.63
CA PHE A 463 1.46 24.16 6.80
C PHE A 463 2.26 25.43 6.44
N TYR A 464 2.00 26.52 7.18
CA TYR A 464 2.71 27.79 7.07
C TYR A 464 4.21 27.60 7.39
N PRO A 465 5.17 28.26 6.70
CA PRO A 465 5.01 29.43 5.81
C PRO A 465 4.74 29.15 4.33
N LYS A 466 4.70 27.89 3.90
CA LYS A 466 4.61 27.55 2.46
C LYS A 466 3.23 27.08 2.02
N GLY A 467 2.49 26.41 2.91
CA GLY A 467 1.15 25.89 2.62
C GLY A 467 0.10 27.00 2.59
N HIS A 468 -0.70 27.03 1.51
CA HIS A 468 -1.77 28.01 1.31
C HIS A 468 -3.11 27.56 1.91
N MET A 469 -3.09 26.79 3.00
CA MET A 469 -4.28 26.29 3.69
C MET A 469 -4.39 26.90 5.08
N ARG A 470 -5.52 27.54 5.39
CA ARG A 470 -5.80 28.14 6.70
C ARG A 470 -5.95 27.08 7.79
N ASP A 471 -5.54 27.40 9.02
CA ASP A 471 -5.97 26.62 10.19
C ASP A 471 -7.44 26.96 10.54
N ILE A 472 -8.21 25.97 11.00
CA ILE A 472 -9.63 26.15 11.43
C ILE A 472 -9.75 27.15 12.59
N SER A 473 -8.69 27.29 13.39
CA SER A 473 -8.59 28.25 14.49
C SER A 473 -8.42 29.70 14.04
N GLU A 474 -7.96 29.94 12.80
CA GLU A 474 -7.81 31.30 12.26
C GLU A 474 -9.18 31.86 11.86
N PRO A 475 -9.47 33.16 12.16
CA PRO A 475 -10.65 33.85 11.64
C PRO A 475 -10.74 33.73 10.12
N ARG A 476 -11.96 33.65 9.58
CA ARG A 476 -12.17 33.61 8.13
C ARG A 476 -12.03 35.00 7.52
N GLU A 477 -11.30 35.07 6.41
CA GLU A 477 -11.21 36.22 5.52
C GLU A 477 -12.13 36.02 4.30
N ASP A 478 -12.58 37.11 3.69
CA ASP A 478 -13.51 37.06 2.54
C ASP A 478 -12.86 36.47 1.28
N THR A 479 -11.52 36.47 1.19
CA THR A 479 -10.74 35.87 0.10
C THR A 479 -10.50 34.37 0.26
N ASP A 480 -10.81 33.80 1.44
CA ASP A 480 -10.61 32.37 1.71
C ASP A 480 -11.65 31.51 0.96
N LEU A 481 -11.16 30.54 0.19
CA LEU A 481 -11.99 29.65 -0.62
C LEU A 481 -12.23 28.29 0.06
N PRO A 482 -13.49 27.83 0.17
CA PRO A 482 -13.82 26.47 0.58
C PRO A 482 -13.16 25.40 -0.31
N PHE A 483 -12.50 24.43 0.31
CA PHE A 483 -11.90 23.26 -0.34
C PHE A 483 -12.56 21.98 0.16
N PHE A 484 -13.38 21.35 -0.70
CA PHE A 484 -13.97 20.05 -0.41
C PHE A 484 -13.01 18.93 -0.84
N TRP A 485 -12.38 18.28 0.15
CA TRP A 485 -11.69 17.01 -0.11
C TRP A 485 -12.74 15.89 -0.21
N HIS A 486 -13.02 15.48 -1.45
CA HIS A 486 -14.03 14.49 -1.79
C HIS A 486 -13.48 13.07 -1.62
N ILE A 487 -13.83 12.42 -0.51
CA ILE A 487 -13.56 11.00 -0.27
C ILE A 487 -14.55 10.15 -1.11
N PRO A 488 -14.08 9.31 -2.05
CA PRO A 488 -14.96 8.54 -2.93
C PRO A 488 -15.93 7.65 -2.15
N LYS A 489 -17.24 7.72 -2.47
CA LYS A 489 -18.33 7.00 -1.78
C LYS A 489 -18.56 7.38 -0.30
N ALA A 490 -18.06 8.53 0.15
CA ALA A 490 -18.44 9.18 1.41
C ALA A 490 -19.44 10.33 1.18
N SER A 491 -20.59 10.02 0.54
CA SER A 491 -21.70 10.97 0.28
C SER A 491 -21.36 12.23 -0.54
N GLY A 492 -20.22 12.24 -1.24
CA GLY A 492 -19.75 13.41 -1.98
C GLY A 492 -20.64 13.89 -3.13
N THR A 493 -21.45 13.03 -3.74
CA THR A 493 -22.47 13.46 -4.72
C THR A 493 -23.53 14.34 -4.05
N THR A 494 -24.04 13.93 -2.89
CA THR A 494 -24.99 14.71 -2.09
C THR A 494 -24.38 16.03 -1.65
N VAL A 495 -23.10 16.05 -1.22
CA VAL A 495 -22.40 17.30 -0.90
C VAL A 495 -22.36 18.24 -2.09
N LYS A 496 -21.88 17.75 -3.24
CA LYS A 496 -21.81 18.51 -4.49
C LYS A 496 -23.17 19.12 -4.88
N GLU A 497 -24.22 18.30 -4.92
CA GLU A 497 -25.58 18.73 -5.26
C GLU A 497 -26.08 19.81 -4.30
N THR A 498 -25.97 19.62 -2.99
CA THR A 498 -26.38 20.62 -2.00
C THR A 498 -25.64 21.96 -2.14
N LEU A 499 -24.32 21.94 -2.41
CA LEU A 499 -23.55 23.17 -2.64
C LEU A 499 -24.13 23.98 -3.82
N SER A 500 -24.43 23.32 -4.92
CA SER A 500 -24.88 23.96 -6.16
C SER A 500 -26.37 24.30 -6.17
N GLU A 501 -27.24 23.42 -5.66
CA GLU A 501 -28.70 23.57 -5.73
C GLU A 501 -29.28 24.30 -4.52
N CYS A 502 -28.74 24.06 -3.32
CA CYS A 502 -29.26 24.67 -2.09
C CYS A 502 -28.56 25.98 -1.72
N TYR A 503 -27.24 26.06 -1.88
CA TYR A 503 -26.50 27.30 -1.60
C TYR A 503 -26.22 28.15 -2.85
N GLY A 504 -26.37 27.59 -4.05
CA GLY A 504 -26.17 28.31 -5.32
C GLY A 504 -24.71 28.48 -5.73
N LEU A 505 -23.79 27.73 -5.11
CA LEU A 505 -22.33 27.88 -5.22
C LEU A 505 -21.80 27.19 -6.48
N ILE A 506 -20.90 27.87 -7.19
CA ILE A 506 -20.17 27.34 -8.34
C ILE A 506 -19.03 26.44 -7.85
N ARG A 507 -19.11 25.14 -8.14
CA ARG A 507 -18.10 24.15 -7.76
C ARG A 507 -17.22 23.73 -8.94
N THR A 508 -15.96 23.33 -8.71
CA THR A 508 -15.12 22.74 -9.76
C THR A 508 -15.50 21.28 -10.03
N GLU A 509 -15.88 20.95 -11.26
CA GLU A 509 -16.12 19.56 -11.69
C GLU A 509 -16.13 19.47 -13.22
N MET A 510 -15.31 18.58 -13.82
CA MET A 510 -15.37 18.33 -15.25
C MET A 510 -16.63 17.52 -15.60
N ILE A 511 -17.60 18.18 -16.24
CA ILE A 511 -18.83 17.57 -16.77
C ILE A 511 -18.69 17.29 -18.27
N ARG A 512 -17.85 18.04 -18.98
CA ARG A 512 -17.60 17.89 -20.41
C ARG A 512 -16.09 17.88 -20.67
N PRO A 513 -15.51 16.81 -21.24
CA PRO A 513 -14.12 16.86 -21.69
C PRO A 513 -14.00 17.71 -22.97
N PRO A 514 -12.87 18.43 -23.18
CA PRO A 514 -11.75 18.61 -22.25
C PRO A 514 -12.06 19.59 -21.11
N SER A 515 -11.24 19.57 -20.07
CA SER A 515 -11.26 20.55 -18.98
C SER A 515 -11.14 21.99 -19.52
N SER A 516 -11.98 22.90 -19.05
CA SER A 516 -12.11 24.29 -19.53
C SER A 516 -12.52 25.23 -18.39
N PHE A 517 -12.27 26.53 -18.54
CA PHE A 517 -12.69 27.56 -17.56
C PHE A 517 -14.14 28.04 -17.77
N ASP A 518 -14.97 27.25 -18.43
CA ASP A 518 -16.37 27.60 -18.71
C ASP A 518 -17.26 27.33 -17.50
N VAL A 519 -18.04 28.34 -17.12
CA VAL A 519 -19.06 28.22 -16.06
C VAL A 519 -20.36 27.72 -16.68
N ILE A 520 -20.74 26.49 -16.34
CA ILE A 520 -22.02 25.86 -16.69
C ILE A 520 -23.07 26.40 -15.72
N HIS A 521 -23.58 27.60 -16.03
CA HIS A 521 -24.39 28.44 -15.13
C HIS A 521 -25.67 27.76 -14.59
N ASN A 522 -26.31 26.90 -15.39
CA ASN A 522 -27.52 26.16 -15.00
C ASN A 522 -27.24 25.00 -14.01
N ARG A 523 -26.00 24.50 -13.94
CA ARG A 523 -25.57 23.47 -12.99
C ARG A 523 -24.72 24.02 -11.83
N LYS A 524 -24.31 25.30 -11.90
CA LYS A 524 -23.34 25.93 -10.98
C LYS A 524 -22.04 25.12 -10.89
N VAL A 525 -21.46 24.83 -12.05
CA VAL A 525 -20.21 24.08 -12.17
C VAL A 525 -19.23 24.79 -13.09
N LEU A 526 -18.00 24.96 -12.62
CA LEU A 526 -16.85 25.33 -13.44
C LEU A 526 -16.22 24.04 -14.00
N ASN A 527 -16.11 23.93 -15.32
CA ASN A 527 -15.82 22.67 -16.04
C ASN A 527 -14.34 22.21 -15.97
N VAL A 528 -13.76 22.17 -14.77
CA VAL A 528 -12.35 21.87 -14.54
C VAL A 528 -12.16 20.51 -13.88
N ASP A 529 -11.22 19.72 -14.42
CA ASP A 529 -10.77 18.47 -13.78
C ASP A 529 -9.71 18.74 -12.71
N LEU A 530 -9.88 18.14 -11.54
CA LEU A 530 -8.93 18.12 -10.43
C LEU A 530 -8.77 16.68 -9.87
N SER A 531 -9.10 15.65 -10.67
CA SER A 531 -9.02 14.23 -10.27
C SER A 531 -7.66 13.58 -10.51
N THR A 532 -6.78 14.22 -11.29
CA THR A 532 -5.43 13.72 -11.60
C THR A 532 -4.35 14.75 -11.23
N PRO A 533 -3.12 14.34 -10.86
CA PRO A 533 -2.03 15.27 -10.53
C PRO A 533 -1.70 16.23 -11.69
N ASP A 534 -1.75 15.74 -12.93
CA ASP A 534 -1.48 16.56 -14.12
C ASP A 534 -2.56 17.62 -14.35
N ALA A 535 -3.84 17.29 -14.13
CA ALA A 535 -4.94 18.24 -14.24
C ALA A 535 -4.85 19.32 -13.13
N VAL A 536 -4.51 18.91 -11.90
CA VAL A 536 -4.24 19.84 -10.79
C VAL A 536 -3.05 20.77 -11.09
N ALA A 537 -1.93 20.23 -11.57
CA ALA A 537 -0.76 21.02 -11.95
C ALA A 537 -1.09 21.99 -13.11
N ASN A 538 -1.93 21.57 -14.06
CA ASN A 538 -2.40 22.43 -15.14
C ASN A 538 -3.33 23.54 -14.62
N ALA A 539 -4.27 23.22 -13.73
CA ALA A 539 -5.16 24.20 -13.11
C ALA A 539 -4.38 25.26 -12.31
N ARG A 540 -3.35 24.84 -11.57
CA ARG A 540 -2.42 25.73 -10.86
C ARG A 540 -1.66 26.64 -11.82
N ARG A 541 -1.05 26.11 -12.90
CA ARG A 541 -0.33 26.91 -13.91
C ARG A 541 -1.21 27.95 -14.62
N ASN A 542 -2.50 27.67 -14.76
CA ASN A 542 -3.46 28.57 -15.39
C ASN A 542 -4.15 29.56 -14.42
N GLY A 543 -3.77 29.55 -13.13
CA GLY A 543 -4.31 30.44 -12.11
C GLY A 543 -5.79 30.21 -11.80
N LEU A 544 -6.24 28.95 -11.73
CA LEU A 544 -7.66 28.59 -11.47
C LEU A 544 -8.28 29.40 -10.33
N VAL A 545 -7.57 29.48 -9.20
CA VAL A 545 -8.03 30.14 -7.98
C VAL A 545 -8.06 31.67 -8.13
N ASP A 546 -7.01 32.27 -8.68
CA ASP A 546 -6.90 33.74 -8.83
C ASP A 546 -7.86 34.32 -9.90
N ARG A 547 -8.58 33.47 -10.63
CA ARG A 547 -9.65 33.86 -11.57
C ARG A 547 -11.01 34.06 -10.88
N GLU A 548 -11.18 33.63 -9.63
CA GLU A 548 -12.41 33.79 -8.84
C GLU A 548 -13.69 33.21 -9.54
N LEU A 549 -13.53 32.20 -10.42
CA LEU A 549 -14.62 31.59 -11.19
C LEU A 549 -15.39 30.48 -10.46
N ALA A 550 -14.93 30.07 -9.27
CA ALA A 550 -15.57 29.02 -8.46
C ALA A 550 -15.62 29.45 -6.99
N ASP A 551 -16.78 29.25 -6.38
CA ASP A 551 -17.02 29.46 -4.95
C ASP A 551 -16.51 28.30 -4.09
N VAL A 552 -16.38 27.09 -4.67
CA VAL A 552 -15.89 25.89 -3.98
C VAL A 552 -14.97 25.07 -4.88
N ILE A 553 -13.77 24.79 -4.40
CA ILE A 553 -12.85 23.84 -5.03
C ILE A 553 -13.19 22.43 -4.54
N VAL A 554 -13.27 21.46 -5.44
CA VAL A 554 -13.54 20.05 -5.14
C VAL A 554 -12.48 19.16 -5.78
N SER A 555 -11.77 18.36 -4.97
CA SER A 555 -10.82 17.37 -5.46
C SER A 555 -10.84 16.09 -4.62
N GLN A 556 -10.52 14.95 -5.24
CA GLN A 556 -10.26 13.69 -4.54
C GLN A 556 -8.82 13.63 -3.99
N LEU A 557 -7.92 14.40 -4.61
CA LEU A 557 -6.51 14.53 -4.27
C LEU A 557 -6.36 15.61 -3.20
N GLY A 558 -6.52 15.22 -1.92
CA GLY A 558 -6.53 16.17 -0.81
C GLY A 558 -5.24 16.99 -0.69
N LEU A 559 -4.09 16.35 -0.95
CA LEU A 559 -2.78 16.98 -0.90
C LEU A 559 -2.49 17.82 -2.16
N GLU A 560 -2.56 17.23 -3.35
CA GLU A 560 -2.27 17.96 -4.59
C GLU A 560 -3.26 19.11 -4.81
N GLY A 561 -4.53 18.85 -4.53
CA GLY A 561 -5.60 19.85 -4.61
C GLY A 561 -5.41 21.02 -3.66
N SER A 562 -4.68 20.87 -2.54
CA SER A 562 -4.34 22.01 -1.67
C SER A 562 -3.25 22.91 -2.28
N THR A 563 -2.48 22.42 -3.26
CA THR A 563 -1.39 23.19 -3.87
C THR A 563 -1.85 24.23 -4.89
N ILE A 564 -3.14 24.27 -5.25
CA ILE A 564 -3.68 25.24 -6.22
C ILE A 564 -3.96 26.61 -5.61
N PHE A 565 -4.10 26.68 -4.28
CA PHE A 565 -4.37 27.91 -3.54
C PHE A 565 -3.15 28.83 -3.55
N THR A 566 -3.36 30.10 -3.21
CA THR A 566 -2.32 31.14 -3.24
C THR A 566 -2.34 31.98 -1.97
N ASN A 567 -1.31 32.80 -1.73
CA ASN A 567 -1.28 33.75 -0.61
C ASN A 567 -2.42 34.79 -0.66
N ARG A 568 -3.05 35.00 -1.82
CA ARG A 568 -4.23 35.88 -1.96
C ARG A 568 -5.53 35.14 -1.62
N HIS A 569 -5.63 33.89 -2.04
CA HIS A 569 -6.80 33.04 -1.90
C HIS A 569 -6.41 31.71 -1.25
N MET A 570 -6.41 31.71 0.09
CA MET A 570 -6.06 30.52 0.85
C MET A 570 -7.25 29.56 0.94
N GLY A 571 -6.96 28.26 1.00
CA GLY A 571 -7.99 27.24 1.10
C GLY A 571 -8.45 27.02 2.55
N ARG A 572 -9.76 26.83 2.75
CA ARG A 572 -10.36 26.32 4.00
C ARG A 572 -10.96 24.94 3.76
N ALA A 573 -10.30 23.92 4.28
CA ALA A 573 -10.67 22.55 3.96
C ALA A 573 -11.89 22.07 4.76
N PHE A 574 -12.71 21.26 4.11
CA PHE A 574 -13.73 20.45 4.75
C PHE A 574 -13.87 19.12 4.01
N THR A 575 -14.40 18.12 4.70
CA THR A 575 -14.57 16.78 4.13
C THR A 575 -15.71 16.04 4.84
N ILE A 576 -16.20 14.95 4.25
CA ILE A 576 -17.08 14.00 4.92
C ILE A 576 -16.37 12.66 4.99
N LEU A 577 -16.10 12.17 6.20
CA LEU A 577 -15.58 10.83 6.43
C LEU A 577 -16.72 9.82 6.54
N ARG A 578 -16.38 8.57 6.27
CA ARG A 578 -17.27 7.42 6.39
C ARG A 578 -16.50 6.24 6.97
N HIS A 579 -17.16 5.43 7.79
CA HIS A 579 -16.55 4.26 8.41
C HIS A 579 -15.81 3.40 7.34
N PRO A 580 -14.50 3.12 7.49
CA PRO A 580 -13.69 2.52 6.42
C PRO A 580 -14.23 1.19 5.88
N VAL A 581 -14.74 0.31 6.75
CA VAL A 581 -15.40 -0.93 6.29
C VAL A 581 -16.63 -0.65 5.40
N ARG A 582 -17.50 0.29 5.78
CA ARG A 582 -18.66 0.71 4.95
C ARG A 582 -18.22 1.37 3.65
N LEU A 583 -17.10 2.09 3.66
CA LEU A 583 -16.48 2.71 2.48
C LEU A 583 -16.02 1.64 1.49
N ALA A 584 -15.25 0.64 1.96
CA ALA A 584 -14.74 -0.46 1.14
C ALA A 584 -15.87 -1.30 0.52
N VAL A 585 -16.88 -1.69 1.31
CA VAL A 585 -18.09 -2.37 0.84
C VAL A 585 -18.78 -1.54 -0.26
N SER A 586 -19.02 -0.26 0.03
CA SER A 586 -19.71 0.64 -0.91
C SER A 586 -18.92 0.91 -2.19
N LEU A 587 -17.58 0.81 -2.16
CA LEU A 587 -16.72 0.94 -3.33
C LEU A 587 -16.73 -0.34 -4.18
N PHE A 588 -16.64 -1.51 -3.56
CA PHE A 588 -16.72 -2.81 -4.23
C PHE A 588 -18.01 -2.95 -5.03
N TYR A 589 -19.17 -2.81 -4.38
CA TYR A 589 -20.47 -2.93 -5.05
C TYR A 589 -20.74 -1.79 -6.05
N TYR A 590 -20.06 -0.65 -5.93
CA TYR A 590 -20.15 0.42 -6.94
C TYR A 590 -19.38 0.07 -8.22
N ARG A 591 -18.12 -0.39 -8.10
CA ARG A 591 -17.28 -0.75 -9.26
C ARG A 591 -17.84 -1.91 -10.09
N ARG A 592 -18.72 -2.73 -9.51
CA ARG A 592 -19.48 -3.78 -10.19
C ARG A 592 -20.56 -3.28 -11.16
N ILE A 593 -21.11 -2.09 -10.92
CA ILE A 593 -22.27 -1.57 -11.67
C ILE A 593 -21.97 -0.27 -12.44
N ALA A 594 -20.90 0.44 -12.10
CA ALA A 594 -20.56 1.75 -12.66
C ALA A 594 -19.90 1.65 -14.05
N THR A 595 -20.55 1.00 -15.02
CA THR A 595 -20.01 0.71 -16.37
C THR A 595 -19.55 1.93 -17.16
N TRP A 596 -19.96 3.13 -16.77
CA TRP A 596 -19.56 4.41 -17.34
C TRP A 596 -18.27 5.00 -16.75
N GLU A 597 -17.74 4.44 -15.66
CA GLU A 597 -16.49 4.91 -15.05
C GLU A 597 -15.27 4.13 -15.56
N PRO A 598 -14.10 4.79 -15.72
CA PRO A 598 -12.82 4.12 -15.93
C PRO A 598 -12.40 3.17 -14.80
N THR A 599 -13.06 3.25 -13.62
CA THR A 599 -12.80 2.35 -12.48
C THR A 599 -13.70 1.10 -12.45
N TYR A 600 -14.57 0.95 -13.44
CA TYR A 600 -15.31 -0.29 -13.68
C TYR A 600 -14.36 -1.45 -13.95
N SER A 601 -14.64 -2.60 -13.34
CA SER A 601 -13.97 -3.85 -13.68
C SER A 601 -15.01 -4.98 -13.71
N PRO A 602 -15.23 -5.63 -14.87
CA PRO A 602 -16.27 -6.65 -14.99
C PRO A 602 -15.96 -7.87 -14.11
N GLU A 603 -14.68 -8.21 -13.92
CA GLU A 603 -14.20 -9.32 -13.06
C GLU A 603 -14.68 -9.22 -11.60
N LEU A 604 -15.03 -8.01 -11.13
CA LEU A 604 -15.53 -7.83 -9.78
C LEU A 604 -16.94 -8.42 -9.58
N ASN A 605 -17.61 -8.81 -10.67
CA ASN A 605 -18.90 -9.49 -10.59
C ASN A 605 -18.79 -10.97 -10.22
N ASP A 606 -17.65 -11.59 -10.53
CA ASP A 606 -17.42 -13.03 -10.38
C ASP A 606 -16.67 -13.39 -9.08
N ILE A 607 -16.47 -12.40 -8.19
CA ILE A 607 -15.81 -12.58 -6.89
C ILE A 607 -16.66 -12.08 -5.72
N THR A 608 -16.35 -12.60 -4.54
CA THR A 608 -16.85 -12.12 -3.25
C THR A 608 -16.13 -10.85 -2.80
N LEU A 609 -16.73 -10.16 -1.82
CA LEU A 609 -16.09 -9.01 -1.17
C LEU A 609 -14.79 -9.41 -0.44
N ARG A 610 -14.72 -10.63 0.11
CA ARG A 610 -13.51 -11.16 0.75
C ARG A 610 -12.36 -11.23 -0.24
N GLU A 611 -12.58 -11.91 -1.37
CA GLU A 611 -11.58 -12.05 -2.43
C GLU A 611 -11.16 -10.69 -3.00
N TYR A 612 -12.09 -9.73 -3.16
CA TYR A 612 -11.74 -8.36 -3.55
C TYR A 612 -10.79 -7.67 -2.58
N VAL A 613 -10.96 -7.89 -1.28
CA VAL A 613 -10.11 -7.28 -0.24
C VAL A 613 -8.79 -8.04 -0.11
N GLU A 614 -8.78 -9.35 -0.33
CA GLU A 614 -7.59 -10.20 -0.30
C GLU A 614 -6.71 -10.03 -1.55
N ARG A 615 -7.29 -9.73 -2.73
CA ARG A 615 -6.60 -9.51 -4.02
C ARG A 615 -5.42 -8.52 -3.92
N ASP A 616 -4.37 -8.83 -4.66
CA ASP A 616 -3.26 -7.91 -4.91
C ASP A 616 -3.75 -6.60 -5.54
N GLY A 617 -3.31 -5.47 -4.98
CA GLY A 617 -3.73 -4.15 -5.44
C GLY A 617 -5.01 -3.61 -4.78
N TYR A 618 -5.62 -4.32 -3.81
CA TYR A 618 -6.56 -3.68 -2.88
C TYR A 618 -5.87 -2.48 -2.21
N TYR A 619 -6.42 -1.28 -2.41
CA TYR A 619 -5.82 -0.03 -1.94
C TYR A 619 -6.28 0.26 -0.51
N ASP A 620 -5.47 -0.16 0.45
CA ASP A 620 -5.74 -0.03 1.87
C ASP A 620 -5.52 1.39 2.40
N ASN A 621 -6.14 1.71 3.53
CA ASN A 621 -5.86 2.93 4.31
C ASN A 621 -5.87 4.23 3.47
N TRP A 622 -6.79 4.31 2.50
CA TRP A 622 -6.79 5.35 1.47
C TRP A 622 -6.76 6.77 2.06
N MET A 623 -7.50 7.03 3.14
CA MET A 623 -7.58 8.38 3.74
C MET A 623 -6.24 8.80 4.35
N VAL A 624 -5.60 7.92 5.14
CA VAL A 624 -4.27 8.17 5.71
C VAL A 624 -3.21 8.28 4.61
N ARG A 625 -3.27 7.45 3.56
CA ARG A 625 -2.33 7.53 2.41
C ARG A 625 -2.43 8.86 1.66
N MET A 626 -3.64 9.37 1.44
CA MET A 626 -3.85 10.67 0.77
C MET A 626 -3.35 11.85 1.61
N LEU A 627 -3.57 11.84 2.93
CA LEU A 627 -3.15 12.93 3.82
C LEU A 627 -1.63 12.91 4.11
N ALA A 628 -1.03 11.73 4.24
CA ALA A 628 0.38 11.57 4.61
C ALA A 628 1.34 11.41 3.41
N ASN A 629 0.84 11.58 2.17
CA ASN A 629 1.50 11.35 0.87
C ASN A 629 2.07 9.92 0.63
N ALA A 630 1.82 8.97 1.53
CA ALA A 630 2.36 7.61 1.46
C ALA A 630 1.52 6.70 0.56
N LYS A 631 1.52 7.00 -0.74
CA LYS A 631 0.70 6.31 -1.74
C LYS A 631 1.11 4.85 -1.99
N LEU A 632 2.29 4.47 -1.55
CA LEU A 632 2.94 3.17 -1.73
C LEU A 632 3.61 2.74 -0.42
N GLY A 633 4.01 1.47 -0.31
CA GLY A 633 4.74 0.95 0.84
C GLY A 633 3.93 0.84 2.14
N GLY A 634 4.62 0.45 3.21
CA GLY A 634 4.06 0.25 4.53
C GLY A 634 3.79 1.53 5.30
N LEU A 635 2.57 1.66 5.81
CA LEU A 635 2.20 2.69 6.78
C LEU A 635 2.72 2.32 8.19
N ASN A 636 2.94 3.37 8.98
CA ASN A 636 3.30 3.30 10.39
C ASN A 636 2.59 4.42 11.17
N ASP A 637 2.71 4.44 12.49
CA ASP A 637 1.95 5.35 13.34
C ASP A 637 2.27 6.84 13.07
N GLY A 638 3.50 7.16 12.64
CA GLY A 638 3.87 8.51 12.19
C GLY A 638 3.20 8.98 10.89
N HIS A 639 2.55 8.09 10.14
CA HIS A 639 1.63 8.47 9.05
C HIS A 639 0.26 8.85 9.59
N LEU A 640 -0.25 8.05 10.55
CA LEU A 640 -1.53 8.28 11.20
C LEU A 640 -1.50 9.59 12.00
N ASP A 641 -0.44 9.86 12.74
CA ASP A 641 -0.31 11.09 13.54
C ASP A 641 -0.17 12.33 12.66
N LEU A 642 0.52 12.23 11.51
CA LEU A 642 0.52 13.29 10.49
C LEU A 642 -0.91 13.52 9.95
N ALA A 643 -1.61 12.47 9.54
CA ALA A 643 -2.99 12.56 9.04
C ALA A 643 -3.96 13.13 10.09
N ARG A 644 -3.84 12.75 11.36
CA ARG A 644 -4.59 13.31 12.49
C ARG A 644 -4.34 14.81 12.64
N SER A 645 -3.07 15.23 12.66
CA SER A 645 -2.71 16.65 12.81
C SER A 645 -3.22 17.54 11.68
N ILE A 646 -3.27 17.02 10.45
CA ILE A 646 -3.84 17.71 9.29
C ILE A 646 -5.36 17.81 9.45
N LEU A 647 -6.03 16.70 9.80
CA LEU A 647 -7.48 16.67 9.97
C LEU A 647 -7.95 17.61 11.10
N GLU A 648 -7.25 17.61 12.23
CA GLU A 648 -7.54 18.50 13.37
C GLU A 648 -7.34 19.98 13.05
N ARG A 649 -6.25 20.32 12.35
CA ARG A 649 -5.89 21.72 12.12
C ARG A 649 -6.53 22.34 10.88
N LYS A 650 -6.78 21.56 9.82
CA LYS A 650 -7.11 22.08 8.48
C LYS A 650 -8.53 21.78 8.01
N PHE A 651 -9.19 20.74 8.53
CA PHE A 651 -10.47 20.26 8.04
C PHE A 651 -11.65 20.47 9.01
N VAL A 652 -12.67 21.18 8.55
CA VAL A 652 -14.00 21.01 9.14
C VAL A 652 -14.51 19.61 8.77
N VAL A 653 -14.75 18.79 9.78
CA VAL A 653 -15.07 17.38 9.63
C VAL A 653 -16.59 17.21 9.58
N GLY A 654 -17.09 16.52 8.56
CA GLY A 654 -18.41 15.91 8.55
C GLY A 654 -18.33 14.39 8.62
N ILE A 655 -19.43 13.75 9.03
CA ILE A 655 -19.55 12.30 9.17
C ILE A 655 -20.76 11.82 8.36
N SER A 656 -20.55 10.87 7.46
CA SER A 656 -21.57 10.40 6.51
C SER A 656 -22.78 9.75 7.16
N ASP A 657 -22.68 9.32 8.42
CA ASP A 657 -23.78 8.75 9.21
C ASP A 657 -24.52 9.84 10.04
N HIS A 658 -24.01 11.08 10.04
CA HIS A 658 -24.56 12.26 10.76
C HIS A 658 -24.64 13.49 9.82
N MET A 659 -25.25 13.31 8.64
CA MET A 659 -25.26 14.31 7.58
C MET A 659 -25.95 15.63 7.97
N ASP A 660 -27.05 15.59 8.72
CA ASP A 660 -27.76 16.81 9.16
C ASP A 660 -26.87 17.72 10.01
N GLU A 661 -26.21 17.14 11.01
CA GLU A 661 -25.28 17.85 11.89
C GLU A 661 -24.01 18.28 11.13
N SER A 662 -23.55 17.47 10.17
CA SER A 662 -22.41 17.84 9.30
C SER A 662 -22.72 19.08 8.48
N PHE A 663 -23.90 19.15 7.84
CA PHE A 663 -24.31 20.32 7.09
C PHE A 663 -24.55 21.53 7.99
N ARG A 664 -25.16 21.37 9.17
CA ARG A 664 -25.30 22.46 10.15
C ARG A 664 -23.93 23.06 10.51
N GLN A 665 -22.91 22.22 10.78
CA GLN A 665 -21.56 22.72 11.05
C GLN A 665 -20.93 23.43 9.83
N PHE A 666 -21.12 22.92 8.61
CA PHE A 666 -20.63 23.59 7.41
C PHE A 666 -21.32 24.95 7.18
N GLU A 667 -22.64 25.04 7.38
CA GLU A 667 -23.40 26.29 7.28
C GLU A 667 -22.92 27.32 8.30
N MET A 668 -22.72 26.92 9.55
CA MET A 668 -22.20 27.80 10.61
C MET A 668 -20.77 28.27 10.31
N TYR A 669 -19.88 27.38 9.86
CA TYR A 669 -18.48 27.71 9.61
C TYR A 669 -18.29 28.57 8.34
N PHE A 670 -18.97 28.23 7.25
CA PHE A 670 -18.86 28.94 5.98
C PHE A 670 -19.90 30.05 5.79
N GLY A 671 -20.77 30.29 6.77
CA GLY A 671 -21.83 31.30 6.69
C GLY A 671 -22.83 31.05 5.55
N TRP A 672 -22.92 29.80 5.06
CA TRP A 672 -23.81 29.43 3.96
C TRP A 672 -25.26 29.53 4.40
N LYS A 673 -26.12 29.94 3.46
CA LYS A 673 -27.56 30.11 3.69
C LYS A 673 -28.31 29.48 2.52
N GLU A 674 -29.24 28.59 2.82
CA GLU A 674 -30.14 28.01 1.83
C GLU A 674 -30.84 29.12 1.02
N LYS A 675 -30.80 29.01 -0.30
CA LYS A 675 -31.59 29.86 -1.22
C LYS A 675 -33.08 29.47 -1.21
N LYS A 676 -33.39 28.25 -0.75
CA LYS A 676 -34.73 27.68 -0.66
C LYS A 676 -34.82 26.86 0.63
N ALA A 677 -35.70 27.25 1.54
CA ALA A 677 -35.87 26.59 2.83
C ALA A 677 -36.18 25.07 2.69
N GLY A 678 -35.45 24.24 3.44
CA GLY A 678 -35.59 22.79 3.46
C GLY A 678 -34.99 22.07 2.24
N CYS A 679 -34.08 22.72 1.52
CA CYS A 679 -33.40 22.13 0.37
C CYS A 679 -32.37 21.08 0.81
N VAL A 680 -31.54 21.39 1.81
CA VAL A 680 -30.57 20.46 2.39
C VAL A 680 -31.30 19.22 2.90
N THR A 681 -32.35 19.41 3.71
CA THR A 681 -33.20 18.32 4.21
C THR A 681 -33.75 17.43 3.09
N PHE A 682 -34.10 18.02 1.94
CA PHE A 682 -34.56 17.27 0.77
C PHE A 682 -33.46 16.37 0.17
N HIS A 683 -32.24 16.88 -0.08
CA HIS A 683 -31.14 16.05 -0.60
C HIS A 683 -30.65 15.00 0.41
N LEU A 684 -30.74 15.27 1.72
CA LEU A 684 -30.34 14.32 2.76
C LEU A 684 -31.33 13.15 2.93
N HIS A 685 -32.64 13.45 3.00
CA HIS A 685 -33.66 12.48 3.42
C HIS A 685 -34.58 12.01 2.29
N SER A 686 -34.93 12.91 1.36
CA SER A 686 -35.97 12.67 0.35
C SER A 686 -35.43 12.21 -1.00
N ALA A 687 -34.27 12.73 -1.42
CA ALA A 687 -33.62 12.41 -2.69
C ALA A 687 -32.12 12.11 -2.52
N PRO A 688 -31.74 11.09 -1.73
CA PRO A 688 -30.34 10.76 -1.51
C PRO A 688 -29.69 10.09 -2.72
N SER A 689 -28.94 10.87 -3.49
CA SER A 689 -28.23 10.44 -4.71
C SER A 689 -27.21 9.32 -4.46
N ASN A 690 -27.06 8.42 -5.43
CA ASN A 690 -26.07 7.34 -5.46
C ASN A 690 -26.10 6.33 -4.26
N LYS A 691 -27.24 6.17 -3.58
CA LYS A 691 -27.46 5.08 -2.61
C LYS A 691 -27.66 3.73 -3.32
N ASN A 692 -26.55 3.03 -3.56
CA ASN A 692 -26.56 1.65 -4.00
C ASN A 692 -26.97 0.71 -2.86
N LYS A 693 -27.80 -0.29 -3.15
CA LYS A 693 -28.09 -1.39 -2.22
C LYS A 693 -26.93 -2.39 -2.25
N TYR A 694 -26.49 -2.81 -1.08
CA TYR A 694 -25.55 -3.90 -0.86
C TYR A 694 -25.83 -4.54 0.50
N PRO A 695 -25.38 -5.78 0.78
CA PRO A 695 -25.56 -6.41 2.08
C PRO A 695 -24.84 -5.63 3.18
N ASP A 696 -25.51 -5.42 4.30
CA ASP A 696 -24.85 -4.98 5.52
C ASP A 696 -23.92 -6.09 6.04
N LEU A 697 -22.70 -5.72 6.45
CA LEU A 697 -21.78 -6.64 7.10
C LEU A 697 -22.03 -6.66 8.61
N GLU A 698 -22.11 -7.87 9.17
CA GLU A 698 -22.10 -8.08 10.61
C GLU A 698 -20.79 -7.52 11.21
N HIS A 699 -20.93 -6.69 12.24
CA HIS A 699 -19.79 -6.07 12.93
C HIS A 699 -19.01 -7.14 13.69
N GLY A 700 -17.70 -7.25 13.46
CA GLY A 700 -16.87 -8.31 14.04
C GLY A 700 -16.96 -9.66 13.32
N GLY A 701 -17.77 -9.79 12.26
CA GLY A 701 -17.77 -10.97 11.39
C GLY A 701 -16.47 -11.11 10.59
N GLU A 702 -16.18 -12.30 10.05
CA GLU A 702 -14.89 -12.61 9.41
C GLU A 702 -14.48 -11.61 8.32
N VAL A 703 -15.37 -11.33 7.35
CA VAL A 703 -15.11 -10.37 6.27
C VAL A 703 -14.99 -8.94 6.80
N TRP A 704 -15.72 -8.59 7.87
CA TRP A 704 -15.59 -7.28 8.52
C TRP A 704 -14.20 -7.13 9.15
N ASN A 705 -13.70 -8.16 9.85
CA ASN A 705 -12.38 -8.17 10.47
C ASN A 705 -11.26 -8.07 9.44
N VAL A 706 -11.34 -8.80 8.32
CA VAL A 706 -10.35 -8.72 7.22
C VAL A 706 -10.28 -7.29 6.64
N ILE A 707 -11.43 -6.64 6.44
CA ILE A 707 -11.45 -5.25 5.98
C ILE A 707 -10.95 -4.29 7.06
N ALA A 708 -11.32 -4.48 8.33
CA ALA A 708 -10.90 -3.62 9.43
C ALA A 708 -9.38 -3.69 9.67
N ASP A 709 -8.77 -4.88 9.60
CA ASP A 709 -7.32 -5.07 9.73
C ASP A 709 -6.57 -4.45 8.56
N LYS A 710 -6.96 -4.73 7.31
CA LYS A 710 -6.35 -4.08 6.14
C LYS A 710 -6.45 -2.56 6.24
N ASN A 711 -7.56 -2.01 6.73
CA ASN A 711 -7.78 -0.56 6.84
C ASN A 711 -7.56 0.01 8.27
N LYS A 712 -6.71 -0.62 9.10
CA LYS A 712 -6.54 -0.26 10.52
C LYS A 712 -6.17 1.19 10.79
N TYR A 713 -5.39 1.83 9.92
CA TYR A 713 -4.99 3.23 10.07
C TYR A 713 -6.14 4.18 9.71
N ASP A 714 -6.91 3.87 8.66
CA ASP A 714 -8.14 4.58 8.34
C ASP A 714 -9.21 4.40 9.42
N MET A 715 -9.27 3.23 10.08
CA MET A 715 -10.15 3.00 11.24
C MET A 715 -9.77 3.90 12.41
N ALA A 716 -8.48 3.96 12.76
CA ALA A 716 -7.97 4.83 13.82
C ALA A 716 -8.14 6.33 13.50
N LEU A 717 -8.01 6.73 12.22
CA LEU A 717 -8.28 8.09 11.76
C LEU A 717 -9.79 8.41 11.85
N TYR A 718 -10.66 7.47 11.48
CA TYR A 718 -12.11 7.65 11.53
C TYR A 718 -12.63 7.84 12.96
N TYR A 719 -12.17 7.04 13.93
CA TYR A 719 -12.55 7.23 15.34
C TYR A 719 -12.07 8.58 15.89
N TYR A 720 -10.85 9.00 15.54
CA TYR A 720 -10.36 10.33 15.88
C TYR A 720 -11.20 11.45 15.22
N ALA A 721 -11.65 11.24 13.98
CA ALA A 721 -12.54 12.18 13.29
C ALA A 721 -13.91 12.31 13.97
N LEU A 722 -14.45 11.24 14.57
CA LEU A 722 -15.68 11.32 15.40
C LEU A 722 -15.48 12.21 16.64
N GLU A 723 -14.32 12.13 17.30
CA GLU A 723 -14.00 13.04 18.40
C GLU A 723 -13.88 14.50 17.93
N LEU A 724 -13.20 14.73 16.81
CA LEU A 724 -13.08 16.06 16.21
C LEU A 724 -14.45 16.64 15.85
N PHE A 725 -15.33 15.84 15.25
CA PHE A 725 -16.69 16.21 14.88
C PHE A 725 -17.50 16.69 16.10
N GLY A 726 -17.39 15.98 17.23
CA GLY A 726 -18.01 16.41 18.50
C GLY A 726 -17.41 17.72 19.03
N LYS A 727 -16.07 17.82 19.09
CA LYS A 727 -15.34 19.03 19.54
C LYS A 727 -15.66 20.26 18.69
N GLN A 728 -15.78 20.08 17.36
CA GLN A 728 -16.15 21.14 16.41
C GLN A 728 -17.61 21.58 16.62
N SER A 729 -18.55 20.64 16.76
CA SER A 729 -19.96 20.92 17.09
C SER A 729 -20.11 21.77 18.37
N GLU A 730 -19.44 21.34 19.45
CA GLU A 730 -19.44 22.07 20.72
C GLU A 730 -18.91 23.51 20.56
N LYS A 731 -17.78 23.67 19.87
CA LYS A 731 -17.18 24.99 19.64
C LYS A 731 -18.12 25.91 18.87
N MET A 732 -18.76 25.42 17.81
CA MET A 732 -19.70 26.21 17.00
C MET A 732 -20.96 26.59 17.79
N SER A 733 -21.55 25.66 18.55
CA SER A 733 -22.74 25.97 19.37
C SER A 733 -22.49 27.01 20.48
N ARG A 734 -21.24 27.18 20.95
CA ARG A 734 -20.86 28.26 21.87
C ARG A 734 -20.75 29.62 21.19
N VAL A 735 -20.38 29.65 19.90
CA VAL A 735 -20.35 30.88 19.10
C VAL A 735 -21.77 31.34 18.77
N GLU A 736 -22.66 30.42 18.40
CA GLU A 736 -24.09 30.67 18.16
C GLU A 736 -24.75 31.36 19.37
N LYS A 737 -24.62 30.77 20.56
CA LYS A 737 -25.11 31.32 21.85
C LYS A 737 -24.42 32.59 22.33
N ALA A 738 -23.40 33.08 21.61
CA ALA A 738 -22.72 34.34 21.91
C ALA A 738 -23.08 35.43 20.87
N ILE A 739 -23.80 35.07 19.81
CA ILE A 739 -24.37 35.98 18.81
C ILE A 739 -25.84 36.31 19.15
N ASP A 740 -26.56 35.35 19.73
CA ASP A 740 -27.90 35.49 20.33
C ASP A 740 -27.89 36.26 21.67
#